data_AF-A0A0A1VRK0-F1
#
_entry.id   AF-A0A0A1VRK0-F1
#
_cell.length_a   1.000
_cell.length_b   1.000
_cell.length_c   1.000
_cell.angle_alpha   90.00
_cell.angle_beta   90.00
_cell.angle_gamma   90.00
#
_symmetry.space_group_name_H-M   'P 1'
#
loop_
_entity.id
_entity.type
_entity.pdbx_description
1 polymer ?
#
loop_
_entity_poly.entity_id
_entity_poly.type
_entity_poly.pdbx_seq_one_letter_code
_entity_poly.pdbx_strand_id
1 'polypeptide(L)'
;MTSTLLPLLPAVYDILFDFAQSDGFWANLETAFGTSYDVVKATQLRQQWQSRDFSQLPPITVKNLGNSGIFGAYSSSINKIYISQTLIDSGDATTLKAVLLEEIGHFIDAQINSSDTPGDEGQLFSALVRGEVLTEEQIAAIREENDAATITVDGQGVSVEMAFSTPTNFTVGGDPRSVTVGDFNGDGKSDLAVANRGGNNVSVLLGTGTGSFGTATNFSVGAGPYSVTVGDFNGDGKLDLAVANFYNNNVSVLLGTGTGSFGTATNFSVGAGPLSVTVGDFNGDGKSDLAVANFYNNNVSVLLGTGTGSFGTATNFSVGAGPLSVTVGDFNGDGKSDLATANIVSSNVSVLLGTGTGSFGAATNFTVGSSPYSVAVGDFNGDGKSDLAVTNRDNNNVSVLLGTGTGSFGTPTNFSVGSRPTSVTVGDFNGDGKSDLATANRNGNNVSVLLGTGTGSFGTATNFTVGSYPTSVTVGNFNGDGKSDLAVANRFTNNVSVLLNTTPKITIAPGTNPVEGGTVGTFIISLDTPAPTGGIVVNFNTTGSTATLATDYSLTAGINITAVTANTFTIAAGATTATLNVVALSDAVSDPNETVKVNLTSGGDYILGANSTASFNSATNFSAGNGAFSVTVGDFNGDGKSDLAVANGFSDNVSVLLGTGTGSFGPATNFSAGNGAFSVTVGDFNGDGKSDLAVANAVSNNVSVLLGTGTGSFGTATNFSVGTGPASVTVGDFNGDGKSDLAVANRGGNNVSVLLGTGTGSFGTATNFSVGAGPYSVTVGDFNGDGKLDLAVANFYNNNVSVLLGTGHGAVLALPPTFPWGLVPFP
;
A
#
# COMPACT_ATOMS: atom_id res chain seq x y z
N MET A 1 -22.49 -5.28 -33.25
CA MET A 1 -23.46 -4.36 -32.61
C MET A 1 -24.77 -5.11 -32.38
N THR A 2 -25.27 -5.11 -31.15
CA THR A 2 -26.54 -5.74 -30.75
C THR A 2 -27.74 -4.87 -31.18
N SER A 3 -28.96 -5.45 -31.22
CA SER A 3 -30.19 -4.74 -31.62
C SER A 3 -30.64 -3.62 -30.68
N THR A 4 -30.04 -3.53 -29.49
CA THR A 4 -30.34 -2.58 -28.40
C THR A 4 -29.43 -1.34 -28.38
N LEU A 5 -28.20 -1.41 -28.90
CA LEU A 5 -27.26 -0.27 -28.94
C LEU A 5 -27.55 0.67 -30.13
N LEU A 6 -28.00 0.11 -31.26
CA LEU A 6 -28.21 0.83 -32.51
C LEU A 6 -29.21 2.01 -32.42
N PRO A 7 -30.30 1.96 -31.61
CA PRO A 7 -31.24 3.08 -31.45
C PRO A 7 -30.77 4.19 -30.49
N LEU A 8 -29.77 3.92 -29.62
CA LEU A 8 -29.36 4.83 -28.54
C LEU A 8 -28.16 5.71 -28.89
N LEU A 9 -27.31 5.28 -29.82
CA LEU A 9 -26.18 6.07 -30.34
C LEU A 9 -26.60 7.46 -30.87
N PRO A 10 -27.70 7.60 -31.64
CA PRO A 10 -28.16 8.93 -32.06
C PRO A 10 -28.43 9.88 -30.89
N ALA A 11 -28.92 9.37 -29.75
CA ALA A 11 -29.21 10.20 -28.57
C ALA A 11 -27.93 10.65 -27.84
N VAL A 12 -26.88 9.82 -27.80
CA VAL A 12 -25.56 10.22 -27.29
C VAL A 12 -24.95 11.29 -28.20
N TYR A 13 -25.08 11.12 -29.51
CA TYR A 13 -24.61 12.09 -30.50
C TYR A 13 -25.37 13.41 -30.46
N ASP A 14 -26.67 13.38 -30.15
CA ASP A 14 -27.45 14.60 -29.92
C ASP A 14 -26.93 15.37 -28.71
N ILE A 15 -26.55 14.69 -27.61
CA ILE A 15 -25.92 15.34 -26.44
C ILE A 15 -24.60 16.01 -26.81
N LEU A 16 -23.72 15.31 -27.54
CA LEU A 16 -22.44 15.88 -28.00
C LEU A 16 -22.65 17.03 -28.99
N PHE A 17 -23.63 16.92 -29.89
CA PHE A 17 -24.01 17.99 -30.81
C PHE A 17 -24.47 19.23 -30.04
N ASP A 18 -25.40 19.08 -29.09
CA ASP A 18 -25.93 20.18 -28.29
C ASP A 18 -24.83 20.81 -27.42
N PHE A 19 -23.96 19.99 -26.83
CA PHE A 19 -22.80 20.45 -26.07
C PHE A 19 -21.84 21.28 -26.93
N ALA A 20 -21.56 20.86 -28.17
CA ALA A 20 -20.71 21.61 -29.11
C ALA A 20 -21.29 22.99 -29.49
N GLN A 21 -22.61 23.14 -29.43
CA GLN A 21 -23.31 24.40 -29.66
C GLN A 21 -23.39 25.29 -28.41
N SER A 22 -23.12 24.74 -27.22
CA SER A 22 -23.29 25.45 -25.97
C SER A 22 -22.26 26.57 -25.78
N ASP A 23 -22.68 27.65 -25.11
CA ASP A 23 -21.79 28.73 -24.66
C ASP A 23 -20.82 28.24 -23.56
N GLY A 24 -21.16 27.16 -22.86
CA GLY A 24 -20.37 26.52 -21.81
C GLY A 24 -19.29 25.54 -22.31
N PHE A 25 -19.19 25.29 -23.62
CA PHE A 25 -18.29 24.27 -24.19
C PHE A 25 -16.86 24.37 -23.65
N TRP A 26 -16.27 25.57 -23.69
CA TRP A 26 -14.87 25.77 -23.28
C TRP A 26 -14.68 25.64 -21.77
N ALA A 27 -15.60 26.19 -20.97
CA ALA A 27 -15.52 26.12 -19.52
C ALA A 27 -15.66 24.68 -19.01
N ASN A 28 -16.55 23.89 -19.64
CA ASN A 28 -16.72 22.49 -19.30
C ASN A 28 -15.53 21.64 -19.76
N LEU A 29 -14.93 21.94 -20.91
CA LEU A 29 -13.67 21.29 -21.33
C LEU A 29 -12.54 21.58 -20.35
N GLU A 30 -12.40 22.83 -19.90
CA GLU A 30 -11.39 23.22 -18.91
C GLU A 30 -11.62 22.56 -17.55
N THR A 31 -12.90 22.37 -17.19
CA THR A 31 -13.28 21.68 -15.95
C THR A 31 -12.97 20.19 -16.03
N ALA A 32 -13.29 19.55 -17.16
CA ALA A 32 -13.05 18.12 -17.38
C ALA A 32 -11.55 17.78 -17.55
N PHE A 33 -10.87 18.49 -18.45
CA PHE A 33 -9.56 18.09 -18.99
C PHE A 33 -8.42 19.06 -18.65
N GLY A 34 -8.67 20.01 -17.74
CA GLY A 34 -7.72 21.06 -17.36
C GLY A 34 -7.52 22.14 -18.42
N THR A 35 -6.57 23.04 -18.21
CA THR A 35 -6.35 24.22 -19.08
C THR A 35 -5.22 24.05 -20.10
N SER A 36 -4.59 22.87 -20.13
CA SER A 36 -3.37 22.60 -20.93
C SER A 36 -3.61 21.79 -22.20
N TYR A 37 -4.86 21.51 -22.56
CA TYR A 37 -5.21 20.76 -23.77
C TYR A 37 -4.91 21.55 -25.07
N ASP A 38 -4.72 20.81 -26.16
CA ASP A 38 -4.52 21.36 -27.50
C ASP A 38 -5.81 22.01 -28.02
N VAL A 39 -5.86 23.34 -27.92
CA VAL A 39 -7.01 24.17 -28.34
C VAL A 39 -7.30 24.00 -29.85
N VAL A 40 -6.32 23.69 -30.68
CA VAL A 40 -6.53 23.47 -32.13
C VAL A 40 -7.29 22.17 -32.35
N LYS A 41 -6.87 21.08 -31.72
CA LYS A 41 -7.58 19.80 -31.78
C LYS A 41 -8.98 19.89 -31.16
N ALA A 42 -9.11 20.55 -30.01
CA ALA A 42 -10.42 20.78 -29.39
C ALA A 42 -11.35 21.60 -30.29
N THR A 43 -10.82 22.59 -31.01
CA THR A 43 -11.59 23.37 -32.01
C THR A 43 -12.05 22.50 -33.18
N GLN A 44 -11.18 21.61 -33.68
CA GLN A 44 -11.53 20.68 -34.77
C GLN A 44 -12.62 19.70 -34.32
N LEU A 45 -12.49 19.13 -33.13
CA LEU A 45 -13.48 18.23 -32.53
C LEU A 45 -14.84 18.94 -32.39
N ARG A 46 -14.85 20.18 -31.90
CA ARG A 46 -16.07 21.00 -31.79
C ARG A 46 -16.74 21.19 -33.15
N GLN A 47 -15.97 21.57 -34.19
CA GLN A 47 -16.51 21.80 -35.54
C GLN A 47 -17.11 20.53 -36.15
N GLN A 48 -16.47 19.38 -35.94
CA GLN A 48 -16.97 18.08 -36.37
C GLN A 48 -18.33 17.78 -35.73
N TRP A 49 -18.43 17.90 -34.40
CA TRP A 49 -19.69 17.66 -33.69
C TRP A 49 -20.79 18.64 -34.08
N GLN A 50 -20.48 19.92 -34.28
CA GLN A 50 -21.44 20.92 -34.79
C GLN A 50 -21.97 20.57 -36.18
N SER A 51 -21.19 19.84 -36.99
CA SER A 51 -21.62 19.33 -38.29
C SER A 51 -22.28 17.95 -38.25
N ARG A 52 -22.46 17.38 -37.05
CA ARG A 52 -22.92 15.99 -36.81
C ARG A 52 -22.00 14.93 -37.43
N ASP A 53 -20.71 15.25 -37.56
CA ASP A 53 -19.68 14.29 -37.88
C ASP A 53 -19.12 13.68 -36.59
N PHE A 54 -19.36 12.39 -36.41
CA PHE A 54 -18.88 11.59 -35.27
C PHE A 54 -17.96 10.44 -35.73
N SER A 55 -17.48 10.48 -36.97
CA SER A 55 -16.66 9.41 -37.56
C SER A 55 -15.31 9.22 -36.88
N GLN A 56 -14.86 10.20 -36.10
CA GLN A 56 -13.64 10.15 -35.30
C GLN A 56 -13.78 9.37 -33.99
N LEU A 57 -15.01 9.09 -33.52
CA LEU A 57 -15.20 8.37 -32.25
C LEU A 57 -14.75 6.89 -32.38
N PRO A 58 -14.21 6.28 -31.31
CA PRO A 58 -13.76 4.90 -31.34
C PRO A 58 -14.89 3.91 -31.69
N PRO A 59 -14.58 2.77 -32.32
CA PRO A 59 -15.54 1.68 -32.48
C PRO A 59 -16.06 1.20 -31.12
N ILE A 60 -17.37 1.10 -31.00
CA ILE A 60 -18.04 0.59 -29.78
C ILE A 60 -18.36 -0.89 -29.95
N THR A 61 -17.90 -1.70 -29.00
CA THR A 61 -18.12 -3.15 -28.98
C THR A 61 -18.82 -3.57 -27.71
N VAL A 62 -19.92 -4.30 -27.84
CA VAL A 62 -20.60 -4.92 -26.68
C VAL A 62 -19.92 -6.25 -26.39
N LYS A 63 -19.46 -6.44 -25.15
CA LYS A 63 -18.83 -7.66 -24.67
C LYS A 63 -19.26 -7.94 -23.23
N ASN A 64 -19.18 -9.20 -22.82
CA ASN A 64 -19.23 -9.52 -21.40
C ASN A 64 -17.88 -9.10 -20.80
N LEU A 65 -17.87 -8.07 -19.96
CA LEU A 65 -16.65 -7.51 -19.35
C LEU A 65 -16.29 -8.20 -18.03
N GLY A 66 -16.89 -9.36 -17.77
CA GLY A 66 -16.82 -10.06 -16.48
C GLY A 66 -17.88 -9.56 -15.49
N ASN A 67 -17.92 -10.18 -14.31
CA ASN A 67 -18.82 -9.80 -13.21
C ASN A 67 -18.26 -8.64 -12.36
N SER A 68 -17.52 -7.72 -12.98
CA SER A 68 -16.69 -6.72 -12.31
C SER A 68 -17.44 -5.44 -11.90
N GLY A 69 -18.74 -5.32 -12.19
CA GLY A 69 -19.49 -4.07 -11.99
C GLY A 69 -19.13 -2.96 -12.99
N ILE A 70 -18.18 -3.21 -13.89
CA ILE A 70 -17.72 -2.31 -14.94
C ILE A 70 -18.74 -2.28 -16.08
N PHE A 71 -19.25 -1.09 -16.39
CA PHE A 71 -20.31 -0.90 -17.37
C PHE A 71 -19.80 -0.42 -18.73
N GLY A 72 -18.66 0.26 -18.77
CA GLY A 72 -17.92 0.66 -19.97
C GLY A 72 -16.42 0.58 -19.74
N ALA A 73 -15.65 0.66 -20.82
CA ALA A 73 -14.21 0.87 -20.77
C ALA A 73 -13.68 1.38 -22.11
N TYR A 74 -12.88 2.44 -22.10
CA TYR A 74 -12.13 2.92 -23.25
C TYR A 74 -10.70 2.40 -23.18
N SER A 75 -10.32 1.63 -24.20
CA SER A 75 -8.94 1.18 -24.35
C SER A 75 -8.22 2.07 -25.35
N SER A 76 -7.37 2.97 -24.85
CA SER A 76 -6.54 3.85 -25.66
C SER A 76 -5.55 3.07 -26.55
N SER A 77 -5.05 1.94 -26.04
CA SER A 77 -4.04 1.11 -26.71
C SER A 77 -4.51 0.44 -28.00
N ILE A 78 -5.81 0.17 -28.12
CA ILE A 78 -6.43 -0.40 -29.34
C ILE A 78 -7.54 0.49 -29.91
N ASN A 79 -7.67 1.72 -29.40
CA ASN A 79 -8.67 2.72 -29.75
C ASN A 79 -10.07 2.12 -29.89
N LYS A 80 -10.62 1.60 -28.79
CA LYS A 80 -11.92 0.91 -28.79
C LYS A 80 -12.66 1.14 -27.48
N ILE A 81 -13.97 1.37 -27.58
CA ILE A 81 -14.87 1.43 -26.44
C ILE A 81 -15.54 0.07 -26.28
N TYR A 82 -15.49 -0.48 -25.06
CA TYR A 82 -16.19 -1.67 -24.65
C TYR A 82 -17.40 -1.28 -23.79
N ILE A 83 -18.54 -1.91 -24.04
CA ILE A 83 -19.74 -1.73 -23.22
C ILE A 83 -20.19 -3.10 -22.71
N SER A 84 -20.54 -3.15 -21.43
CA SER A 84 -20.98 -4.37 -20.77
C SER A 84 -22.27 -4.91 -21.38
N GLN A 85 -22.24 -6.19 -21.75
CA GLN A 85 -23.45 -6.92 -22.18
C GLN A 85 -24.53 -6.87 -21.10
N THR A 86 -24.16 -6.90 -19.82
CA THR A 86 -25.09 -6.81 -18.68
C THR A 86 -25.82 -5.46 -18.64
N LEU A 87 -25.13 -4.36 -18.95
CA LEU A 87 -25.74 -3.02 -19.05
C LEU A 87 -26.69 -2.93 -20.25
N ILE A 88 -26.32 -3.57 -21.36
CA ILE A 88 -27.18 -3.65 -22.54
C ILE A 88 -28.45 -4.46 -22.24
N ASP A 89 -28.31 -5.55 -21.49
CA ASP A 89 -29.41 -6.45 -21.14
C ASP A 89 -30.33 -5.85 -20.06
N SER A 90 -29.84 -4.93 -19.23
CA SER A 90 -30.65 -4.24 -18.21
C SER A 90 -31.67 -3.28 -18.81
N GLY A 91 -31.42 -2.77 -20.02
CA GLY A 91 -32.28 -1.78 -20.67
C GLY A 91 -32.24 -0.38 -20.05
N ASP A 92 -31.30 -0.11 -19.14
CA ASP A 92 -31.12 1.21 -18.52
C ASP A 92 -30.47 2.20 -19.49
N ALA A 93 -31.31 2.86 -20.27
CA ALA A 93 -30.89 3.85 -21.25
C ALA A 93 -30.24 5.10 -20.60
N THR A 94 -30.50 5.40 -19.33
CA THR A 94 -29.92 6.56 -18.65
C THR A 94 -28.46 6.27 -18.29
N THR A 95 -28.23 5.14 -17.63
CA THR A 95 -26.89 4.70 -17.26
C THR A 95 -26.04 4.40 -18.49
N LEU A 96 -26.61 3.74 -19.52
CA LEU A 96 -25.90 3.46 -20.76
C LEU A 96 -25.42 4.74 -21.49
N LYS A 97 -26.21 5.82 -21.47
CA LYS A 97 -25.76 7.11 -22.04
C LYS A 97 -24.64 7.73 -21.22
N ALA A 98 -24.74 7.68 -19.89
CA ALA A 98 -23.71 8.22 -18.98
C ALA A 98 -22.37 7.54 -19.23
N VAL A 99 -22.37 6.20 -19.23
CA VAL A 99 -21.19 5.37 -19.47
C VAL A 99 -20.62 5.63 -20.87
N LEU A 100 -21.46 5.67 -21.91
CA LEU A 100 -20.95 5.96 -23.26
C LEU A 100 -20.30 7.34 -23.37
N LEU A 101 -20.85 8.35 -22.71
CA LEU A 101 -20.28 9.70 -22.70
C LEU A 101 -18.99 9.76 -21.89
N GLU A 102 -18.88 8.97 -20.83
CA GLU A 102 -17.68 8.81 -19.99
C GLU A 102 -16.53 8.19 -20.78
N GLU A 103 -16.77 7.06 -21.44
CA GLU A 103 -15.77 6.44 -22.33
C GLU A 103 -15.37 7.33 -23.51
N ILE A 104 -16.30 8.13 -24.02
CA ILE A 104 -16.00 9.15 -25.02
C ILE A 104 -15.14 10.27 -24.41
N GLY A 105 -15.36 10.62 -23.15
CA GLY A 105 -14.56 11.58 -22.39
C GLY A 105 -13.10 11.17 -22.29
N HIS A 106 -12.81 9.93 -21.88
CA HIS A 106 -11.44 9.38 -21.87
C HIS A 106 -10.79 9.37 -23.26
N PHE A 107 -11.58 9.04 -24.30
CA PHE A 107 -11.09 9.15 -25.68
C PHE A 107 -10.72 10.60 -26.04
N ILE A 108 -11.55 11.57 -25.68
CA ILE A 108 -11.33 12.98 -25.99
C ILE A 108 -10.07 13.47 -25.28
N ASP A 109 -9.92 13.16 -23.99
CA ASP A 109 -8.73 13.50 -23.22
C ASP A 109 -7.47 12.98 -23.92
N ALA A 110 -7.46 11.70 -24.28
CA ALA A 110 -6.38 11.07 -25.03
C ALA A 110 -6.10 11.70 -26.41
N GLN A 111 -7.06 12.40 -27.03
CA GLN A 111 -6.84 13.12 -28.28
C GLN A 111 -6.28 14.52 -28.08
N ILE A 112 -6.83 15.27 -27.12
CA ILE A 112 -6.56 16.70 -26.97
C ILE A 112 -5.43 16.99 -25.97
N ASN A 113 -5.20 16.11 -25.00
CA ASN A 113 -4.13 16.24 -24.04
C ASN A 113 -2.89 15.43 -24.43
N SER A 114 -1.72 15.94 -24.02
CA SER A 114 -0.44 15.25 -24.22
C SER A 114 -0.08 14.30 -23.07
N SER A 115 -0.80 14.43 -21.96
CA SER A 115 -0.71 13.63 -20.76
C SER A 115 -2.13 13.46 -20.24
N ASP A 116 -2.45 12.25 -19.82
CA ASP A 116 -3.69 11.90 -19.16
C ASP A 116 -4.07 12.92 -18.07
N THR A 117 -5.31 13.38 -18.08
CA THR A 117 -5.80 14.29 -17.04
C THR A 117 -5.97 13.50 -15.74
N PRO A 118 -5.32 13.88 -14.62
CA PRO A 118 -5.50 13.16 -13.36
C PRO A 118 -6.96 13.22 -12.91
N GLY A 119 -7.53 12.08 -12.54
CA GLY A 119 -8.95 12.00 -12.21
C GLY A 119 -9.63 10.84 -12.93
N ASP A 120 -10.95 10.82 -12.81
CA ASP A 120 -11.85 10.21 -13.80
C ASP A 120 -12.44 11.34 -14.66
N GLU A 121 -11.64 11.82 -15.60
CA GLU A 121 -12.02 12.93 -16.50
C GLU A 121 -13.15 12.53 -17.45
N GLY A 122 -13.30 11.23 -17.73
CA GLY A 122 -14.43 10.66 -18.45
C GLY A 122 -15.74 10.90 -17.70
N GLN A 123 -15.81 10.52 -16.43
CA GLN A 123 -16.99 10.68 -15.60
C GLN A 123 -17.33 12.17 -15.42
N LEU A 124 -16.30 13.01 -15.21
CA LEU A 124 -16.46 14.46 -15.12
C LEU A 124 -17.02 15.04 -16.42
N PHE A 125 -16.46 14.63 -17.56
CA PHE A 125 -16.96 15.03 -18.88
C PHE A 125 -18.41 14.59 -19.08
N SER A 126 -18.74 13.34 -18.77
CA SER A 126 -20.09 12.78 -18.89
C SER A 126 -21.13 13.56 -18.09
N ALA A 127 -20.84 13.90 -16.84
CA ALA A 127 -21.71 14.72 -16.01
C ALA A 127 -21.93 16.12 -16.61
N LEU A 128 -20.85 16.78 -17.03
CA LEU A 128 -20.90 18.15 -17.56
C LEU A 128 -21.67 18.24 -18.89
N VAL A 129 -21.47 17.30 -19.82
CA VAL A 129 -22.19 17.32 -21.11
C VAL A 129 -23.65 16.93 -20.99
N ARG A 130 -24.04 16.23 -19.91
CA ARG A 130 -25.45 15.96 -19.57
C ARG A 130 -26.11 17.12 -18.82
N GLY A 131 -25.38 18.19 -18.53
CA GLY A 131 -25.88 19.40 -17.87
C GLY A 131 -26.04 19.25 -16.35
N GLU A 132 -25.34 18.30 -15.74
CA GLU A 132 -25.30 18.15 -14.28
C GLU A 132 -24.50 19.29 -13.64
N VAL A 133 -24.95 19.76 -12.48
CA VAL A 133 -24.26 20.80 -11.70
C VAL A 133 -23.56 20.12 -10.53
N LEU A 134 -22.22 20.05 -10.61
CA LEU A 134 -21.38 19.44 -9.58
C LEU A 134 -20.86 20.50 -8.60
N THR A 135 -20.76 20.16 -7.31
CA THR A 135 -20.10 21.03 -6.31
C THR A 135 -18.58 20.95 -6.44
N GLU A 136 -17.86 21.91 -5.84
CA GLU A 136 -16.39 21.89 -5.81
C GLU A 136 -15.86 20.63 -5.12
N GLU A 137 -16.54 20.13 -4.09
CA GLU A 137 -16.20 18.87 -3.42
C GLU A 137 -16.42 17.64 -4.31
N GLN A 138 -17.49 17.63 -5.13
CA GLN A 138 -17.73 16.53 -6.08
C GLN A 138 -16.70 16.53 -7.20
N ILE A 139 -16.34 17.71 -7.72
CA ILE A 139 -15.28 17.84 -8.72
C ILE A 139 -13.93 17.42 -8.13
N ALA A 140 -13.63 17.81 -6.89
CA ALA A 140 -12.41 17.41 -6.21
C ALA A 140 -12.35 15.89 -6.00
N ALA A 141 -13.45 15.26 -5.59
CA ALA A 141 -13.54 13.82 -5.44
C ALA A 141 -13.28 13.08 -6.76
N ILE A 142 -13.92 13.51 -7.86
CA ILE A 142 -13.74 12.90 -9.19
C ILE A 142 -12.31 13.11 -9.72
N ARG A 143 -11.63 14.19 -9.33
CA ARG A 143 -10.22 14.44 -9.68
C ARG A 143 -9.22 13.64 -8.84
N GLU A 144 -9.66 13.07 -7.73
CA GLU A 144 -8.90 12.13 -6.92
C GLU A 144 -9.22 10.66 -7.27
N GLU A 145 -10.30 10.42 -8.02
CA GLU A 145 -10.58 9.13 -8.67
C GLU A 145 -9.52 8.86 -9.75
N ASN A 146 -9.14 7.62 -9.98
CA ASN A 146 -8.22 7.24 -11.07
C ASN A 146 -8.67 5.86 -11.51
N ASP A 147 -9.35 5.73 -12.65
CA ASP A 147 -10.27 4.65 -13.05
C ASP A 147 -9.62 3.33 -13.46
N ALA A 148 -8.50 3.00 -12.81
CA ALA A 148 -7.74 1.77 -13.02
C ALA A 148 -8.54 0.49 -12.73
N ALA A 149 -8.90 -0.24 -13.77
CA ALA A 149 -9.57 -1.54 -13.73
C ALA A 149 -9.02 -2.50 -14.81
N THR A 150 -8.83 -3.78 -14.49
CA THR A 150 -8.51 -4.79 -15.52
C THR A 150 -9.78 -5.54 -15.93
N ILE A 151 -10.25 -5.32 -17.15
CA ILE A 151 -11.37 -6.08 -17.73
C ILE A 151 -10.85 -7.34 -18.41
N THR A 152 -11.55 -8.46 -18.24
CA THR A 152 -11.23 -9.68 -19.01
C THR A 152 -12.06 -9.69 -20.30
N VAL A 153 -11.39 -9.60 -21.46
CA VAL A 153 -12.03 -9.70 -22.77
C VAL A 153 -11.51 -10.95 -23.47
N ASP A 154 -12.42 -11.87 -23.81
CA ASP A 154 -12.10 -13.12 -24.53
C ASP A 154 -11.00 -13.97 -23.85
N GLY A 155 -10.92 -13.93 -22.51
CA GLY A 155 -9.92 -14.66 -21.72
C GLY A 155 -8.55 -13.99 -21.64
N GLN A 156 -8.44 -12.72 -22.01
CA GLN A 156 -7.25 -11.89 -21.87
C GLN A 156 -7.55 -10.71 -20.93
N GLY A 157 -6.66 -10.42 -19.99
CA GLY A 157 -6.72 -9.21 -19.18
C GLY A 157 -6.42 -7.98 -20.05
N VAL A 158 -7.27 -6.97 -19.98
CA VAL A 158 -7.11 -5.67 -20.60
C VAL A 158 -7.20 -4.66 -19.48
N SER A 159 -6.06 -4.08 -19.09
CA SER A 159 -6.03 -3.01 -18.10
C SER A 159 -6.50 -1.71 -18.72
N VAL A 160 -7.55 -1.18 -18.12
CA VAL A 160 -8.14 0.14 -18.30
C VAL A 160 -7.50 0.93 -17.17
N GLU A 161 -6.36 1.55 -17.44
CA GLU A 161 -5.45 2.22 -16.49
C GLU A 161 -4.74 1.39 -15.41
N MET A 162 -3.59 1.91 -14.98
CA MET A 162 -2.66 1.29 -14.03
C MET A 162 -2.53 2.18 -12.80
N ALA A 163 -2.55 1.59 -11.61
CA ALA A 163 -2.37 2.32 -10.36
C ALA A 163 -1.13 1.83 -9.59
N PHE A 164 -0.18 2.74 -9.38
CA PHE A 164 0.86 2.57 -8.37
C PHE A 164 0.43 3.24 -7.06
N SER A 165 0.93 2.73 -5.93
CA SER A 165 0.80 3.39 -4.64
C SER A 165 1.40 4.80 -4.68
N THR A 166 0.99 5.64 -3.74
CA THR A 166 1.74 6.88 -3.48
C THR A 166 3.22 6.56 -3.18
N PRO A 167 4.16 7.37 -3.69
CA PRO A 167 5.58 7.06 -3.58
C PRO A 167 6.06 7.17 -2.13
N THR A 168 6.71 6.12 -1.64
CA THR A 168 7.47 6.18 -0.38
C THR A 168 8.91 6.60 -0.69
N ASN A 169 9.46 7.55 0.07
CA ASN A 169 10.76 8.13 -0.22
C ASN A 169 11.83 7.72 0.80
N PHE A 170 12.98 7.25 0.31
CA PHE A 170 14.12 6.82 1.13
C PHE A 170 15.34 7.69 0.86
N THR A 171 15.89 8.33 1.89
CA THR A 171 17.04 9.22 1.77
C THR A 171 18.31 8.46 1.37
N VAL A 172 19.06 9.04 0.43
CA VAL A 172 20.35 8.51 -0.06
C VAL A 172 21.41 9.62 -0.07
N GLY A 173 22.60 9.33 -0.60
CA GLY A 173 23.65 10.33 -0.79
C GLY A 173 23.25 11.48 -1.74
N GLY A 174 24.07 12.53 -1.77
CA GLY A 174 23.76 13.74 -2.53
C GLY A 174 23.88 13.58 -4.06
N ASP A 175 22.97 14.21 -4.81
CA ASP A 175 22.91 14.20 -6.29
C ASP A 175 22.87 12.76 -6.85
N PRO A 176 21.88 11.92 -6.48
CA PRO A 176 21.75 10.55 -7.00
C PRO A 176 21.51 10.57 -8.52
N ARG A 177 22.11 9.60 -9.23
CA ARG A 177 22.11 9.54 -10.70
C ARG A 177 21.64 8.24 -11.31
N SER A 178 21.83 7.14 -10.61
CA SER A 178 21.51 5.80 -11.09
C SER A 178 21.10 4.96 -9.89
N VAL A 179 20.03 4.20 -10.06
CA VAL A 179 19.55 3.20 -9.10
C VAL A 179 19.51 1.84 -9.79
N THR A 180 19.91 0.79 -9.09
CA THR A 180 19.82 -0.60 -9.53
C THR A 180 19.33 -1.49 -8.38
N VAL A 181 18.82 -2.66 -8.72
CA VAL A 181 18.23 -3.64 -7.79
C VAL A 181 19.10 -4.88 -7.71
N GLY A 182 19.21 -5.47 -6.52
CA GLY A 182 19.85 -6.77 -6.31
C GLY A 182 19.56 -7.30 -4.91
N ASP A 183 19.80 -8.57 -4.63
CA ASP A 183 19.82 -9.12 -3.27
C ASP A 183 21.27 -9.09 -2.75
N PHE A 184 21.65 -8.02 -2.05
CA PHE A 184 23.04 -7.79 -1.63
C PHE A 184 23.37 -8.50 -0.31
N ASN A 185 22.37 -8.99 0.43
CA ASN A 185 22.53 -9.67 1.71
C ASN A 185 22.11 -11.16 1.70
N GLY A 186 21.63 -11.68 0.56
CA GLY A 186 21.26 -13.07 0.35
C GLY A 186 19.97 -13.49 1.08
N ASP A 187 19.09 -12.55 1.43
CA ASP A 187 17.86 -12.85 2.18
C ASP A 187 16.62 -13.09 1.29
N GLY A 188 16.81 -13.02 -0.04
CA GLY A 188 15.77 -13.23 -1.04
C GLY A 188 14.88 -12.01 -1.29
N LYS A 189 15.22 -10.84 -0.75
CA LYS A 189 14.47 -9.59 -0.95
C LYS A 189 15.25 -8.63 -1.83
N SER A 190 14.50 -7.80 -2.54
CA SER A 190 15.07 -6.78 -3.41
C SER A 190 15.67 -5.63 -2.58
N ASP A 191 16.98 -5.41 -2.69
CA ASP A 191 17.70 -4.26 -2.17
C ASP A 191 17.98 -3.22 -3.28
N LEU A 192 18.39 -2.01 -2.89
CA LEU A 192 18.75 -0.94 -3.82
C LEU A 192 20.20 -0.50 -3.67
N ALA A 193 20.87 -0.28 -4.80
CA ALA A 193 22.16 0.41 -4.87
C ALA A 193 22.04 1.69 -5.71
N VAL A 194 22.52 2.81 -5.18
CA VAL A 194 22.31 4.15 -5.76
C VAL A 194 23.62 4.91 -5.89
N ALA A 195 24.01 5.28 -7.12
CA ALA A 195 25.19 6.10 -7.39
C ALA A 195 24.93 7.58 -7.06
N ASN A 196 25.67 8.13 -6.10
CA ASN A 196 25.49 9.49 -5.61
C ASN A 196 26.63 10.40 -6.06
N ARG A 197 26.39 11.16 -7.13
CA ARG A 197 27.41 11.98 -7.79
C ARG A 197 28.02 13.03 -6.87
N GLY A 198 27.20 13.65 -6.02
CA GLY A 198 27.62 14.69 -5.09
C GLY A 198 28.30 14.15 -3.84
N GLY A 199 28.00 12.89 -3.48
CA GLY A 199 28.59 12.19 -2.34
C GLY A 199 29.87 11.40 -2.65
N ASN A 200 30.19 11.18 -3.94
CA ASN A 200 31.26 10.28 -4.38
C ASN A 200 31.18 8.89 -3.73
N ASN A 201 29.95 8.37 -3.64
CA ASN A 201 29.66 7.09 -3.01
C ASN A 201 28.49 6.38 -3.71
N VAL A 202 28.30 5.12 -3.37
CA VAL A 202 27.07 4.36 -3.62
C VAL A 202 26.34 4.16 -2.30
N SER A 203 25.06 4.51 -2.23
CA SER A 203 24.17 4.14 -1.12
C SER A 203 23.61 2.75 -1.38
N VAL A 204 23.64 1.87 -0.38
CA VAL A 204 22.98 0.56 -0.39
C VAL A 204 21.88 0.58 0.67
N LEU A 205 20.68 0.20 0.27
CA LEU A 205 19.49 0.15 1.11
C LEU A 205 18.94 -1.26 1.09
N LEU A 206 18.93 -1.91 2.25
CA LEU A 206 18.44 -3.29 2.39
C LEU A 206 16.91 -3.31 2.46
N GLY A 207 16.28 -4.11 1.61
CA GLY A 207 14.84 -4.25 1.50
C GLY A 207 14.25 -5.05 2.67
N THR A 208 13.09 -4.63 3.16
CA THR A 208 12.35 -5.40 4.18
C THR A 208 11.50 -6.51 3.58
N GLY A 209 11.27 -6.46 2.26
CA GLY A 209 10.32 -7.33 1.54
C GLY A 209 8.87 -6.87 1.67
N THR A 210 8.65 -5.62 2.11
CA THR A 210 7.32 -5.02 2.25
C THR A 210 7.22 -3.69 1.51
N GLY A 211 8.13 -3.44 0.54
CA GLY A 211 8.31 -2.15 -0.11
C GLY A 211 9.00 -1.08 0.74
N SER A 212 9.44 -1.43 1.96
CA SER A 212 10.24 -0.56 2.83
C SER A 212 11.73 -0.92 2.77
N PHE A 213 12.57 0.04 3.12
CA PHE A 213 14.02 -0.12 3.11
C PHE A 213 14.66 0.40 4.40
N GLY A 214 15.73 -0.26 4.82
CA GLY A 214 16.58 0.17 5.93
C GLY A 214 17.35 1.47 5.64
N THR A 215 18.10 1.94 6.63
CA THR A 215 18.92 3.15 6.46
C THR A 215 20.04 2.93 5.45
N ALA A 216 20.25 3.90 4.56
CA ALA A 216 21.29 3.84 3.55
C ALA A 216 22.70 3.70 4.15
N THR A 217 23.44 2.70 3.70
CA THR A 217 24.88 2.55 3.99
C THR A 217 25.68 3.02 2.78
N ASN A 218 26.66 3.90 2.99
CA ASN A 218 27.40 4.54 1.90
C ASN A 218 28.80 3.95 1.73
N PHE A 219 29.14 3.54 0.51
CA PHE A 219 30.46 3.02 0.14
C PHE A 219 31.17 3.98 -0.81
N SER A 220 32.39 4.41 -0.45
CA SER A 220 33.16 5.37 -1.25
C SER A 220 33.63 4.76 -2.57
N VAL A 221 33.50 5.55 -3.64
CA VAL A 221 33.93 5.20 -5.01
C VAL A 221 34.71 6.37 -5.62
N GLY A 222 35.06 6.28 -6.91
CA GLY A 222 35.67 7.40 -7.62
C GLY A 222 34.77 8.65 -7.67
N ALA A 223 35.35 9.77 -8.09
CA ALA A 223 34.70 11.07 -8.14
C ALA A 223 33.67 11.16 -9.26
N GLY A 224 32.48 11.65 -8.91
CA GLY A 224 31.34 11.80 -9.79
C GLY A 224 30.79 10.48 -10.33
N PRO A 225 30.35 9.55 -9.47
CA PRO A 225 29.69 8.33 -9.95
C PRO A 225 28.38 8.69 -10.67
N TYR A 226 28.21 8.18 -11.89
CA TYR A 226 27.05 8.46 -12.75
C TYR A 226 26.14 7.25 -12.97
N SER A 227 26.73 6.06 -13.04
CA SER A 227 26.02 4.81 -13.30
C SER A 227 26.57 3.74 -12.38
N VAL A 228 25.66 2.93 -11.82
CA VAL A 228 25.98 1.72 -11.06
C VAL A 228 25.29 0.53 -11.72
N THR A 229 25.99 -0.59 -11.79
CA THR A 229 25.46 -1.88 -12.24
C THR A 229 25.93 -2.98 -11.29
N VAL A 230 25.29 -4.14 -11.38
CA VAL A 230 25.45 -5.27 -10.47
C VAL A 230 25.83 -6.53 -11.24
N GLY A 231 26.68 -7.38 -10.65
CA GLY A 231 27.06 -8.67 -11.21
C GLY A 231 27.93 -9.46 -10.23
N ASP A 232 28.17 -10.75 -10.48
CA ASP A 232 29.18 -11.52 -9.77
C ASP A 232 30.50 -11.41 -10.56
N PHE A 233 31.42 -10.55 -10.12
CA PHE A 233 32.67 -10.28 -10.84
C PHE A 233 33.82 -11.20 -10.38
N ASN A 234 33.65 -11.93 -9.27
CA ASN A 234 34.67 -12.80 -8.69
C ASN A 234 34.27 -14.30 -8.63
N GLY A 235 33.07 -14.64 -9.09
CA GLY A 235 32.55 -16.00 -9.17
C GLY A 235 32.18 -16.62 -7.81
N ASP A 236 31.94 -15.82 -6.77
CA ASP A 236 31.65 -16.32 -5.42
C ASP A 236 30.15 -16.43 -5.11
N GLY A 237 29.29 -16.09 -6.08
CA GLY A 237 27.84 -16.15 -5.98
C GLY A 237 27.21 -14.96 -5.25
N LYS A 238 27.99 -13.94 -4.86
CA LYS A 238 27.50 -12.72 -4.22
C LYS A 238 27.51 -11.57 -5.22
N LEU A 239 26.54 -10.67 -5.07
CA LEU A 239 26.43 -9.52 -5.95
C LEU A 239 27.48 -8.46 -5.59
N ASP A 240 28.27 -8.10 -6.59
CA ASP A 240 29.26 -7.02 -6.59
C ASP A 240 28.72 -5.77 -7.31
N LEU A 241 29.37 -4.62 -7.14
CA LEU A 241 29.00 -3.37 -7.81
C LEU A 241 30.10 -2.86 -8.74
N ALA A 242 29.72 -2.39 -9.92
CA ALA A 242 30.58 -1.65 -10.84
C ALA A 242 30.02 -0.24 -11.07
N VAL A 243 30.86 0.79 -10.93
CA VAL A 243 30.44 2.19 -10.87
C VAL A 243 31.26 3.06 -11.81
N ALA A 244 30.62 3.70 -12.78
CA ALA A 244 31.27 4.63 -13.72
C ALA A 244 31.51 5.99 -13.06
N ASN A 245 32.79 6.39 -12.91
CA ASN A 245 33.18 7.64 -12.26
C ASN A 245 33.60 8.68 -13.28
N PHE A 246 32.69 9.59 -13.57
CA PHE A 246 32.80 10.56 -14.67
C PHE A 246 34.06 11.43 -14.60
N TYR A 247 34.47 11.87 -13.41
CA TYR A 247 35.61 12.80 -13.26
C TYR A 247 36.96 12.09 -13.19
N ASN A 248 37.00 10.80 -12.83
CA ASN A 248 38.24 10.04 -12.75
C ASN A 248 38.55 9.23 -14.01
N ASN A 249 37.63 9.14 -14.97
CA ASN A 249 37.79 8.34 -16.19
C ASN A 249 38.10 6.87 -15.86
N ASN A 250 37.40 6.32 -14.87
CA ASN A 250 37.56 4.94 -14.42
C ASN A 250 36.21 4.34 -14.00
N VAL A 251 36.20 3.02 -13.83
CA VAL A 251 35.13 2.28 -13.15
C VAL A 251 35.66 1.79 -11.81
N SER A 252 34.91 2.03 -10.73
CA SER A 252 35.14 1.39 -9.43
C SER A 252 34.41 0.06 -9.36
N VAL A 253 35.09 -0.99 -8.91
CA VAL A 253 34.52 -2.31 -8.63
C VAL A 253 34.60 -2.58 -7.14
N LEU A 254 33.47 -2.93 -6.54
CA LEU A 254 33.32 -3.19 -5.12
C LEU A 254 32.80 -4.61 -4.95
N LEU A 255 33.60 -5.48 -4.34
CA LEU A 255 33.22 -6.87 -4.12
C LEU A 255 32.25 -7.00 -2.95
N GLY A 256 31.12 -7.65 -3.17
CA GLY A 256 30.08 -7.91 -2.22
C GLY A 256 30.51 -8.93 -1.17
N THR A 257 30.13 -8.67 0.08
CA THR A 257 30.36 -9.63 1.17
C THR A 257 29.21 -10.64 1.31
N GLY A 258 28.07 -10.38 0.66
CA GLY A 258 26.83 -11.14 0.80
C GLY A 258 26.05 -10.81 2.07
N THR A 259 26.34 -9.68 2.71
CA THR A 259 25.62 -9.21 3.92
C THR A 259 25.13 -7.77 3.77
N GLY A 260 25.05 -7.25 2.53
CA GLY A 260 24.79 -5.84 2.25
C GLY A 260 26.01 -4.92 2.40
N SER A 261 27.18 -5.47 2.71
CA SER A 261 28.45 -4.74 2.82
C SER A 261 29.37 -5.03 1.65
N PHE A 262 30.28 -4.09 1.35
CA PHE A 262 31.20 -4.17 0.23
C PHE A 262 32.64 -3.92 0.65
N GLY A 263 33.57 -4.57 -0.04
CA GLY A 263 35.00 -4.32 0.08
C GLY A 263 35.42 -2.95 -0.46
N THR A 264 36.71 -2.63 -0.33
CA THR A 264 37.26 -1.38 -0.84
C THR A 264 37.21 -1.34 -2.37
N ALA A 265 36.82 -0.20 -2.94
CA ALA A 265 36.77 0.00 -4.38
C ALA A 265 38.14 -0.21 -5.06
N THR A 266 38.17 -1.08 -6.08
CA THR A 266 39.29 -1.24 -7.01
C THR A 266 38.95 -0.50 -8.31
N ASN A 267 39.87 0.29 -8.86
CA ASN A 267 39.58 1.18 -9.99
C ASN A 267 40.26 0.72 -11.28
N PHE A 268 39.52 0.69 -12.38
CA PHE A 268 40.00 0.32 -13.72
C PHE A 268 39.82 1.48 -14.69
N SER A 269 40.89 1.89 -15.36
CA SER A 269 40.87 3.02 -16.30
C SER A 269 40.04 2.71 -17.56
N VAL A 270 39.26 3.70 -17.99
CA VAL A 270 38.43 3.66 -19.22
C VAL A 270 38.61 4.96 -20.00
N GLY A 271 37.79 5.17 -21.04
CA GLY A 271 37.75 6.45 -21.74
C GLY A 271 37.27 7.62 -20.86
N ALA A 272 37.37 8.82 -21.41
CA ALA A 272 37.07 10.07 -20.73
C ALA A 272 35.56 10.32 -20.60
N GLY A 273 35.15 10.71 -19.39
CA GLY A 273 33.75 10.98 -19.05
C GLY A 273 32.85 9.75 -19.15
N PRO A 274 33.14 8.65 -18.43
CA PRO A 274 32.27 7.48 -18.41
C PRO A 274 30.93 7.85 -17.76
N LEU A 275 29.81 7.55 -18.44
CA LEU A 275 28.46 7.91 -17.99
C LEU A 275 27.54 6.72 -17.77
N SER A 276 27.81 5.59 -18.42
CA SER A 276 27.03 4.36 -18.29
C SER A 276 27.96 3.17 -18.31
N VAL A 277 27.70 2.19 -17.45
CA VAL A 277 28.38 0.89 -17.39
C VAL A 277 27.32 -0.22 -17.41
N THR A 278 27.58 -1.28 -18.17
CA THR A 278 26.76 -2.50 -18.20
C THR A 278 27.64 -3.75 -18.13
N VAL A 279 27.04 -4.86 -17.72
CA VAL A 279 27.69 -6.18 -17.55
C VAL A 279 27.25 -7.12 -18.68
N GLY A 280 28.14 -7.98 -19.16
CA GLY A 280 27.85 -9.05 -20.11
C GLY A 280 29.00 -10.05 -20.19
N ASP A 281 28.83 -11.15 -20.94
CA ASP A 281 29.92 -12.07 -21.30
C ASP A 281 30.28 -11.83 -22.78
N PHE A 282 31.23 -10.92 -23.03
CA PHE A 282 31.52 -10.46 -24.39
C PHE A 282 32.48 -11.40 -25.12
N ASN A 283 33.14 -12.32 -24.41
CA ASN A 283 34.10 -13.27 -24.97
C ASN A 283 33.67 -14.75 -24.85
N GLY A 284 32.51 -15.04 -24.26
CA GLY A 284 31.94 -16.37 -24.12
C GLY A 284 32.66 -17.26 -23.11
N ASP A 285 33.40 -16.69 -22.15
CA ASP A 285 34.17 -17.45 -21.15
C ASP A 285 33.41 -17.70 -19.83
N GLY A 286 32.17 -17.22 -19.74
CA GLY A 286 31.28 -17.37 -18.60
C GLY A 286 31.58 -16.41 -17.44
N LYS A 287 32.46 -15.43 -17.63
CA LYS A 287 32.78 -14.42 -16.61
C LYS A 287 32.15 -13.07 -16.97
N SER A 288 31.83 -12.32 -15.93
CA SER A 288 31.29 -10.98 -16.07
C SER A 288 32.35 -10.01 -16.60
N ASP A 289 32.13 -9.48 -17.80
CA ASP A 289 32.86 -8.39 -18.43
C ASP A 289 32.12 -7.05 -18.25
N LEU A 290 32.79 -5.93 -18.54
CA LEU A 290 32.19 -4.58 -18.48
C LEU A 290 32.26 -3.85 -19.81
N ALA A 291 31.16 -3.19 -20.19
CA ALA A 291 31.13 -2.23 -21.29
C ALA A 291 30.74 -0.84 -20.75
N VAL A 292 31.49 0.20 -21.14
CA VAL A 292 31.42 1.55 -20.54
C VAL A 292 31.32 2.62 -21.63
N ALA A 293 30.25 3.40 -21.65
CA ALA A 293 30.06 4.51 -22.57
C ALA A 293 30.88 5.74 -22.13
N ASN A 294 31.80 6.19 -22.97
CA ASN A 294 32.68 7.34 -22.69
C ASN A 294 32.27 8.56 -23.51
N PHE A 295 31.61 9.50 -22.83
CA PHE A 295 30.97 10.66 -23.45
C PHE A 295 31.92 11.49 -24.32
N TYR A 296 33.11 11.78 -23.81
CA TYR A 296 34.04 12.70 -24.50
C TYR A 296 34.87 12.03 -25.59
N ASN A 297 35.01 10.70 -25.56
CA ASN A 297 35.78 9.96 -26.57
C ASN A 297 34.92 9.39 -27.71
N ASN A 298 33.59 9.47 -27.61
CA ASN A 298 32.67 8.90 -28.61
C ASN A 298 32.95 7.40 -28.85
N ASN A 299 33.17 6.65 -27.77
CA ASN A 299 33.47 5.23 -27.81
C ASN A 299 32.88 4.49 -26.61
N VAL A 300 32.89 3.16 -26.70
CA VAL A 300 32.65 2.26 -25.57
C VAL A 300 33.96 1.56 -25.22
N SER A 301 34.34 1.58 -23.94
CA SER A 301 35.43 0.76 -23.40
C SER A 301 34.87 -0.61 -22.99
N VAL A 302 35.51 -1.70 -23.44
CA VAL A 302 35.20 -3.08 -23.04
C VAL A 302 36.36 -3.60 -22.22
N LEU A 303 36.07 -4.10 -21.02
CA LEU A 303 37.04 -4.66 -20.10
C LEU A 303 36.67 -6.11 -19.83
N LEU A 304 37.55 -7.04 -20.21
CA LEU A 304 37.31 -8.46 -20.01
C LEU A 304 37.59 -8.85 -18.55
N GLY A 305 36.63 -9.52 -17.93
CA GLY A 305 36.67 -10.00 -16.56
C GLY A 305 37.63 -11.16 -16.42
N THR A 306 38.40 -11.15 -15.33
CA THR A 306 39.26 -12.28 -14.99
C THR A 306 38.53 -13.36 -14.19
N GLY A 307 37.35 -13.04 -13.66
CA GLY A 307 36.58 -13.89 -12.74
C GLY A 307 37.09 -13.84 -11.30
N THR A 308 37.90 -12.83 -10.94
CA THR A 308 38.42 -12.65 -9.57
C THR A 308 38.16 -11.23 -9.05
N GLY A 309 37.21 -10.49 -9.64
CA GLY A 309 36.98 -9.07 -9.37
C GLY A 309 37.97 -8.12 -10.06
N SER A 310 38.87 -8.66 -10.89
CA SER A 310 39.83 -7.88 -11.69
C SER A 310 39.48 -7.90 -13.17
N PHE A 311 39.91 -6.88 -13.89
CA PHE A 311 39.63 -6.71 -15.32
C PHE A 311 40.90 -6.45 -16.13
N GLY A 312 40.90 -6.93 -17.36
CA GLY A 312 41.94 -6.65 -18.35
C GLY A 312 41.96 -5.18 -18.78
N THR A 313 42.93 -4.82 -19.61
CA THR A 313 43.02 -3.47 -20.18
C THR A 313 41.83 -3.17 -21.07
N ALA A 314 41.25 -1.98 -20.92
CA ALA A 314 40.13 -1.53 -21.75
C ALA A 314 40.46 -1.52 -23.25
N THR A 315 39.61 -2.16 -24.05
CA THR A 315 39.61 -2.06 -25.52
C THR A 315 38.49 -1.12 -25.94
N ASN A 316 38.75 -0.18 -26.86
CA ASN A 316 37.80 0.88 -27.19
C ASN A 316 37.20 0.71 -28.59
N PHE A 317 35.88 0.81 -28.71
CA PHE A 317 35.14 0.71 -29.96
C PHE A 317 34.38 2.01 -30.24
N SER A 318 34.60 2.62 -31.41
CA SER A 318 33.97 3.88 -31.78
C SER A 318 32.46 3.75 -31.98
N VAL A 319 31.71 4.72 -31.47
CA VAL A 319 30.25 4.84 -31.61
C VAL A 319 29.88 6.27 -32.05
N GLY A 320 28.58 6.59 -32.07
CA GLY A 320 28.09 7.94 -32.30
C GLY A 320 28.60 8.96 -31.27
N ALA A 321 28.35 10.24 -31.53
CA ALA A 321 28.90 11.32 -30.71
C ALA A 321 28.12 11.49 -29.39
N GLY A 322 28.85 11.57 -28.28
CA GLY A 322 28.31 11.74 -26.93
C GLY A 322 27.47 10.55 -26.45
N PRO A 323 28.00 9.33 -26.37
CA PRO A 323 27.25 8.20 -25.83
C PRO A 323 26.94 8.45 -24.34
N LEU A 324 25.65 8.42 -23.97
CA LEU A 324 25.17 8.60 -22.59
C LEU A 324 24.81 7.28 -21.91
N SER A 325 24.31 6.32 -22.68
CA SER A 325 23.83 5.03 -22.21
C SER A 325 24.39 3.94 -23.11
N VAL A 326 24.78 2.80 -22.52
CA VAL A 326 25.13 1.56 -23.21
C VAL A 326 24.31 0.42 -22.64
N THR A 327 23.83 -0.46 -23.50
CA THR A 327 23.12 -1.69 -23.13
C THR A 327 23.64 -2.88 -23.95
N VAL A 328 23.35 -4.08 -23.47
CA VAL A 328 23.74 -5.37 -24.07
C VAL A 328 22.50 -6.12 -24.55
N GLY A 329 22.62 -6.84 -25.67
CA GLY A 329 21.57 -7.71 -26.21
C GLY A 329 22.11 -8.62 -27.31
N ASP A 330 21.31 -9.55 -27.82
CA ASP A 330 21.61 -10.30 -29.05
C ASP A 330 20.74 -9.71 -30.17
N PHE A 331 21.28 -8.77 -30.94
CA PHE A 331 20.53 -8.02 -31.95
C PHE A 331 20.49 -8.72 -33.30
N ASN A 332 21.35 -9.74 -33.51
CA ASN A 332 21.43 -10.51 -34.76
C ASN A 332 21.05 -12.00 -34.61
N GLY A 333 20.67 -12.44 -33.41
CA GLY A 333 20.23 -13.81 -33.12
C GLY A 333 21.35 -14.85 -33.18
N ASP A 334 22.63 -14.46 -33.05
CA ASP A 334 23.76 -15.37 -33.13
C ASP A 334 24.24 -15.93 -31.77
N GLY A 335 23.56 -15.53 -30.68
CA GLY A 335 23.82 -15.97 -29.32
C GLY A 335 25.00 -15.26 -28.66
N LYS A 336 25.57 -14.20 -29.26
CA LYS A 336 26.67 -13.42 -28.69
C LYS A 336 26.16 -12.08 -28.19
N SER A 337 26.86 -11.53 -27.20
CA SER A 337 26.56 -10.20 -26.70
C SER A 337 26.99 -9.11 -27.69
N ASP A 338 26.00 -8.38 -28.18
CA ASP A 338 26.12 -7.14 -28.94
C ASP A 338 25.95 -5.92 -28.00
N LEU A 339 26.31 -4.73 -28.49
CA LEU A 339 26.16 -3.48 -27.75
C LEU A 339 25.32 -2.46 -28.51
N ALA A 340 24.47 -1.72 -27.78
CA ALA A 340 23.77 -0.55 -28.30
C ALA A 340 24.06 0.69 -27.44
N THR A 341 24.29 1.86 -28.05
CA THR A 341 24.52 3.13 -27.34
C THR A 341 23.58 4.24 -27.76
N ALA A 342 23.01 4.98 -26.80
CA ALA A 342 22.27 6.22 -27.07
C ALA A 342 23.23 7.41 -27.15
N ASN A 343 23.32 8.06 -28.31
CA ASN A 343 24.33 9.09 -28.59
C ASN A 343 23.70 10.48 -28.68
N ILE A 344 23.80 11.25 -27.59
CA ILE A 344 23.05 12.51 -27.43
C ILE A 344 23.40 13.55 -28.49
N VAL A 345 24.66 13.62 -28.95
CA VAL A 345 25.13 14.66 -29.87
C VAL A 345 24.82 14.32 -31.33
N SER A 346 24.87 13.04 -31.69
CA SER A 346 24.57 12.59 -33.07
C SER A 346 23.12 12.19 -33.31
N SER A 347 22.24 12.28 -32.30
CA SER A 347 20.81 11.94 -32.37
C SER A 347 20.54 10.57 -33.00
N ASN A 348 21.32 9.57 -32.58
CA ASN A 348 21.22 8.20 -33.08
C ASN A 348 21.52 7.18 -31.98
N VAL A 349 21.17 5.93 -32.27
CA VAL A 349 21.68 4.76 -31.56
C VAL A 349 22.75 4.08 -32.41
N SER A 350 23.89 3.74 -31.81
CA SER A 350 24.89 2.87 -32.46
C SER A 350 24.69 1.44 -32.02
N VAL A 351 24.77 0.49 -32.95
CA VAL A 351 24.73 -0.96 -32.69
C VAL A 351 26.03 -1.59 -33.16
N LEU A 352 26.67 -2.36 -32.28
CA LEU A 352 27.95 -3.01 -32.49
C LEU A 352 27.75 -4.51 -32.31
N LEU A 353 27.90 -5.26 -33.40
CA LEU A 353 27.75 -6.71 -33.36
C LEU A 353 28.99 -7.36 -32.75
N GLY A 354 28.76 -8.18 -31.73
CA GLY A 354 29.77 -8.91 -30.99
C GLY A 354 30.35 -10.06 -31.80
N THR A 355 31.66 -10.22 -31.71
CA THR A 355 32.33 -11.38 -32.33
C THR A 355 32.30 -12.62 -31.43
N GLY A 356 32.00 -12.44 -30.13
CA GLY A 356 32.09 -13.47 -29.09
C GLY A 356 33.53 -13.70 -28.61
N THR A 357 34.42 -12.71 -28.79
CA THR A 357 35.83 -12.77 -28.37
C THR A 357 36.26 -11.53 -27.58
N GLY A 358 35.31 -10.72 -27.15
CA GLY A 358 35.56 -9.39 -26.59
C GLY A 358 35.78 -8.28 -27.64
N SER A 359 35.72 -8.63 -28.93
CA SER A 359 35.79 -7.69 -30.06
C SER A 359 34.43 -7.44 -30.71
N PHE A 360 34.26 -6.27 -31.32
CA PHE A 360 33.02 -5.86 -31.97
C PHE A 360 33.26 -5.39 -33.41
N GLY A 361 32.26 -5.58 -34.26
CA GLY A 361 32.20 -5.00 -35.60
C GLY A 361 32.09 -3.47 -35.60
N ALA A 362 32.12 -2.88 -36.79
CA ALA A 362 31.90 -1.45 -36.93
C ALA A 362 30.47 -1.06 -36.51
N ALA A 363 30.32 0.08 -35.84
CA ALA A 363 29.03 0.59 -35.41
C ALA A 363 28.10 0.89 -36.60
N THR A 364 26.89 0.35 -36.57
CA THR A 364 25.78 0.75 -37.44
C THR A 364 24.90 1.74 -36.70
N ASN A 365 24.55 2.87 -37.31
CA ASN A 365 23.83 3.94 -36.63
C ASN A 365 22.38 4.04 -37.13
N PHE A 366 21.43 4.12 -36.20
CA PHE A 366 20.00 4.29 -36.44
C PHE A 366 19.54 5.63 -35.88
N THR A 367 19.01 6.49 -36.74
CA THR A 367 18.51 7.81 -36.31
C THR A 367 17.28 7.65 -35.42
N VAL A 368 17.26 8.42 -34.33
CA VAL A 368 16.12 8.51 -33.40
C VAL A 368 15.77 9.99 -33.18
N GLY A 369 15.02 10.32 -32.12
CA GLY A 369 14.76 11.71 -31.76
C GLY A 369 16.01 12.47 -31.30
N SER A 370 15.83 13.76 -31.04
CA SER A 370 16.85 14.68 -30.55
C SER A 370 17.24 14.39 -29.11
N SER A 371 18.55 14.44 -28.86
CA SER A 371 19.15 14.22 -27.55
C SER A 371 18.73 12.88 -26.89
N PRO A 372 18.98 11.73 -27.55
CA PRO A 372 18.71 10.42 -26.95
C PRO A 372 19.56 10.25 -25.69
N TYR A 373 18.94 9.79 -24.61
CA TYR A 373 19.55 9.78 -23.27
C TYR A 373 19.78 8.37 -22.71
N SER A 374 18.76 7.51 -22.81
CA SER A 374 18.75 6.14 -22.31
C SER A 374 18.29 5.20 -23.41
N VAL A 375 18.85 4.00 -23.45
CA VAL A 375 18.39 2.90 -24.32
C VAL A 375 18.13 1.64 -23.49
N ALA A 376 17.01 0.97 -23.73
CA ALA A 376 16.66 -0.32 -23.15
C ALA A 376 16.37 -1.34 -24.26
N VAL A 377 16.56 -2.62 -23.95
CA VAL A 377 16.30 -3.76 -24.83
C VAL A 377 15.07 -4.52 -24.32
N GLY A 378 14.24 -5.00 -25.23
CA GLY A 378 13.10 -5.87 -24.93
C GLY A 378 12.55 -6.51 -26.20
N ASP A 379 11.62 -7.44 -26.06
CA ASP A 379 10.78 -7.92 -27.18
C ASP A 379 9.42 -7.21 -27.06
N PHE A 380 9.22 -6.15 -27.84
CA PHE A 380 8.02 -5.30 -27.74
C PHE A 380 6.89 -5.77 -28.66
N ASN A 381 7.17 -6.67 -29.61
CA ASN A 381 6.20 -7.20 -30.57
C ASN A 381 5.96 -8.72 -30.47
N GLY A 382 6.61 -9.40 -29.52
CA GLY A 382 6.45 -10.83 -29.26
C GLY A 382 7.05 -11.74 -30.33
N ASP A 383 7.97 -11.24 -31.17
CA ASP A 383 8.57 -12.01 -32.27
C ASP A 383 9.87 -12.75 -31.90
N GLY A 384 10.31 -12.62 -30.64
CA GLY A 384 11.48 -13.26 -30.08
C GLY A 384 12.80 -12.57 -30.44
N LYS A 385 12.78 -11.37 -31.04
CA LYS A 385 13.98 -10.61 -31.39
C LYS A 385 14.15 -9.40 -30.48
N SER A 386 15.41 -9.00 -30.29
CA SER A 386 15.74 -7.81 -29.52
C SER A 386 15.32 -6.53 -30.25
N ASP A 387 14.40 -5.79 -29.64
CA ASP A 387 14.00 -4.44 -30.01
C ASP A 387 14.69 -3.40 -29.11
N LEU A 388 14.58 -2.11 -29.46
CA LEU A 388 15.16 -1.00 -28.69
C LEU A 388 14.11 0.05 -28.33
N ALA A 389 14.10 0.50 -27.08
CA ALA A 389 13.36 1.66 -26.61
C ALA A 389 14.34 2.77 -26.19
N VAL A 390 14.17 3.98 -26.70
CA VAL A 390 15.14 5.08 -26.57
C VAL A 390 14.45 6.37 -26.13
N THR A 391 14.80 6.90 -24.96
CA THR A 391 14.25 8.19 -24.50
C THR A 391 14.91 9.36 -25.24
N ASN A 392 14.13 10.21 -25.88
CA ASN A 392 14.63 11.43 -26.53
C ASN A 392 14.30 12.65 -25.68
N ARG A 393 15.30 13.12 -24.94
CA ARG A 393 15.13 14.09 -23.86
C ARG A 393 14.55 15.42 -24.32
N ASP A 394 14.87 15.87 -25.53
CA ASP A 394 14.40 17.17 -26.02
C ASP A 394 13.12 17.07 -26.88
N ASN A 395 12.66 15.84 -27.18
CA ASN A 395 11.35 15.60 -27.82
C ASN A 395 10.24 15.18 -26.85
N ASN A 396 10.56 14.86 -25.59
CA ASN A 396 9.60 14.33 -24.61
C ASN A 396 8.90 13.05 -25.10
N ASN A 397 9.65 12.13 -25.71
CA ASN A 397 9.10 10.87 -26.20
C ASN A 397 10.11 9.71 -26.04
N VAL A 398 9.63 8.50 -26.26
CA VAL A 398 10.43 7.29 -26.45
C VAL A 398 10.31 6.84 -27.90
N SER A 399 11.44 6.65 -28.58
CA SER A 399 11.50 5.94 -29.87
C SER A 399 11.59 4.44 -29.64
N VAL A 400 10.72 3.67 -30.27
CA VAL A 400 10.75 2.20 -30.30
C VAL A 400 11.18 1.76 -31.69
N LEU A 401 12.23 0.95 -31.75
CA LEU A 401 12.83 0.41 -32.97
C LEU A 401 12.69 -1.11 -32.94
N LEU A 402 11.89 -1.65 -33.85
CA LEU A 402 11.70 -3.10 -33.95
C LEU A 402 12.90 -3.76 -34.65
N GLY A 403 13.47 -4.76 -33.99
CA GLY A 403 14.60 -5.53 -34.44
C GLY A 403 14.24 -6.46 -35.58
N THR A 404 15.09 -6.50 -36.60
CA THR A 404 14.94 -7.48 -37.69
C THR A 404 15.50 -8.85 -37.33
N GLY A 405 16.31 -8.94 -36.27
CA GLY A 405 17.07 -10.13 -35.89
C GLY A 405 18.34 -10.31 -36.74
N THR A 406 18.86 -9.24 -37.32
CA THR A 406 20.08 -9.26 -38.15
C THR A 406 21.08 -8.16 -37.76
N GLY A 407 20.84 -7.48 -36.63
CA GLY A 407 21.53 -6.25 -36.24
C GLY A 407 20.98 -4.98 -36.89
N SER A 408 19.94 -5.10 -37.74
CA SER A 408 19.20 -3.97 -38.34
C SER A 408 17.87 -3.74 -37.64
N PHE A 409 17.38 -2.50 -37.68
CA PHE A 409 16.13 -2.07 -37.06
C PHE A 409 15.21 -1.38 -38.05
N GLY A 410 13.89 -1.51 -37.82
CA GLY A 410 12.86 -0.77 -38.55
C GLY A 410 12.89 0.74 -38.27
N THR A 411 12.01 1.47 -38.94
CA THR A 411 11.83 2.91 -38.68
C THR A 411 11.33 3.12 -37.25
N PRO A 412 11.86 4.11 -36.49
CA PRO A 412 11.42 4.36 -35.12
C PRO A 412 9.97 4.84 -35.07
N THR A 413 9.18 4.22 -34.19
CA THR A 413 7.85 4.71 -33.78
C THR A 413 8.00 5.49 -32.48
N ASN A 414 7.37 6.67 -32.36
CA ASN A 414 7.56 7.54 -31.20
C ASN A 414 6.31 7.61 -30.33
N PHE A 415 6.48 7.46 -29.02
CA PHE A 415 5.42 7.54 -28.02
C PHE A 415 5.70 8.66 -27.04
N SER A 416 4.76 9.58 -26.88
CA SER A 416 4.89 10.74 -25.98
C SER A 416 4.98 10.29 -24.52
N VAL A 417 5.85 10.93 -23.76
CA VAL A 417 6.02 10.73 -22.31
C VAL A 417 6.19 12.09 -21.61
N GLY A 418 6.35 12.08 -20.29
CA GLY A 418 6.56 13.30 -19.51
C GLY A 418 7.80 14.11 -19.90
N SER A 419 7.90 15.32 -19.36
CA SER A 419 8.91 16.30 -19.80
C SER A 419 10.36 15.86 -19.47
N ARG A 420 11.21 15.88 -20.50
CA ARG A 420 12.65 15.56 -20.48
C ARG A 420 12.96 14.18 -19.91
N PRO A 421 12.54 13.09 -20.57
CA PRO A 421 12.84 11.73 -20.13
C PRO A 421 14.35 11.48 -20.14
N THR A 422 14.87 10.92 -19.05
CA THR A 422 16.31 10.64 -18.86
C THR A 422 16.63 9.17 -18.59
N SER A 423 15.63 8.33 -18.40
CA SER A 423 15.80 6.90 -18.16
C SER A 423 14.59 6.18 -18.72
N VAL A 424 14.78 4.98 -19.26
CA VAL A 424 13.70 4.04 -19.60
C VAL A 424 14.04 2.67 -19.02
N THR A 425 13.05 2.00 -18.46
CA THR A 425 13.11 0.59 -18.06
C THR A 425 11.95 -0.17 -18.70
N VAL A 426 12.13 -1.48 -18.86
CA VAL A 426 11.11 -2.41 -19.37
C VAL A 426 10.61 -3.25 -18.20
N GLY A 427 9.32 -3.56 -18.18
CA GLY A 427 8.69 -4.44 -17.19
C GLY A 427 7.33 -4.91 -17.66
N ASP A 428 6.69 -5.82 -16.93
CA ASP A 428 5.27 -6.15 -17.09
C ASP A 428 4.54 -5.53 -15.89
N PHE A 429 3.97 -4.34 -16.10
CA PHE A 429 3.40 -3.53 -15.03
C PHE A 429 1.90 -3.78 -14.85
N ASN A 430 1.24 -4.45 -15.79
CA ASN A 430 -0.16 -4.86 -15.67
C ASN A 430 -0.38 -6.37 -15.54
N GLY A 431 0.67 -7.18 -15.66
CA GLY A 431 0.61 -8.64 -15.54
C GLY A 431 0.03 -9.34 -16.76
N ASP A 432 -0.01 -8.68 -17.93
CA ASP A 432 -0.56 -9.27 -19.16
C ASP A 432 0.47 -10.07 -19.98
N GLY A 433 1.71 -10.15 -19.48
CA GLY A 433 2.82 -10.88 -20.07
C GLY A 433 3.51 -10.16 -21.23
N LYS A 434 3.19 -8.89 -21.49
CA LYS A 434 3.82 -8.09 -22.54
C LYS A 434 4.79 -7.07 -21.94
N SER A 435 5.73 -6.64 -22.78
CA SER A 435 6.71 -5.63 -22.40
C SER A 435 6.07 -4.23 -22.37
N ASP A 436 6.03 -3.63 -21.19
CA ASP A 436 5.68 -2.24 -20.94
C ASP A 436 6.93 -1.37 -20.77
N LEU A 437 6.76 -0.04 -20.80
CA LEU A 437 7.84 0.91 -20.59
C LEU A 437 7.56 1.85 -19.43
N ALA A 438 8.57 2.15 -18.62
CA ALA A 438 8.53 3.23 -17.64
C ALA A 438 9.67 4.23 -17.85
N THR A 439 9.40 5.54 -17.82
CA THR A 439 10.39 6.60 -18.03
C THR A 439 10.51 7.58 -16.88
N ALA A 440 11.73 7.88 -16.43
CA ALA A 440 11.98 8.97 -15.46
C ALA A 440 12.00 10.33 -16.17
N ASN A 441 11.06 11.21 -15.85
CA ASN A 441 10.88 12.49 -16.54
C ASN A 441 11.39 13.66 -15.70
N ARG A 442 12.64 14.04 -15.97
CA ARG A 442 13.41 14.96 -15.12
C ARG A 442 12.72 16.29 -14.86
N ASN A 443 12.03 16.85 -15.85
CA ASN A 443 11.37 18.15 -15.70
C ASN A 443 9.89 18.02 -15.34
N GLY A 444 9.29 16.85 -15.57
CA GLY A 444 7.93 16.52 -15.13
C GLY A 444 7.84 16.18 -13.64
N ASN A 445 8.95 15.82 -12.99
CA ASN A 445 8.99 15.27 -11.63
C ASN A 445 8.04 14.06 -11.48
N ASN A 446 7.94 13.26 -12.52
CA ASN A 446 7.09 12.09 -12.59
C ASN A 446 7.80 10.93 -13.30
N VAL A 447 7.20 9.75 -13.21
CA VAL A 447 7.48 8.62 -14.08
C VAL A 447 6.29 8.42 -15.02
N SER A 448 6.53 8.28 -16.31
CA SER A 448 5.50 7.82 -17.26
C SER A 448 5.53 6.31 -17.35
N VAL A 449 4.38 5.65 -17.39
CA VAL A 449 4.26 4.23 -17.72
C VAL A 449 3.40 4.07 -18.96
N LEU A 450 3.86 3.24 -19.90
CA LEU A 450 3.24 3.00 -21.19
C LEU A 450 2.99 1.50 -21.32
N LEU A 451 1.72 1.13 -21.40
CA LEU A 451 1.31 -0.26 -21.56
C LEU A 451 1.55 -0.74 -22.99
N GLY A 452 2.28 -1.84 -23.13
CA GLY A 452 2.60 -2.48 -24.39
C GLY A 452 1.41 -3.23 -24.97
N THR A 453 1.17 -3.07 -26.27
CA THR A 453 0.16 -3.87 -26.98
C THR A 453 0.67 -5.27 -27.34
N GLY A 454 1.98 -5.50 -27.23
CA GLY A 454 2.65 -6.72 -27.73
C GLY A 454 2.79 -6.74 -29.24
N THR A 455 2.64 -5.59 -29.91
CA THR A 455 2.82 -5.45 -31.37
C THR A 455 3.85 -4.37 -31.73
N GLY A 456 4.67 -3.96 -30.76
CA GLY A 456 5.57 -2.81 -30.89
C GLY A 456 4.88 -1.45 -30.76
N SER A 457 3.60 -1.44 -30.34
CA SER A 457 2.82 -0.23 -30.04
C SER A 457 2.56 -0.13 -28.54
N PHE A 458 2.30 1.08 -28.09
CA PHE A 458 2.08 1.39 -26.68
C PHE A 458 0.85 2.30 -26.52
N GLY A 459 0.14 2.14 -25.41
CA GLY A 459 -0.94 3.02 -25.00
C GLY A 459 -0.45 4.43 -24.66
N THR A 460 -1.38 5.27 -24.23
CA THR A 460 -1.08 6.59 -23.66
C THR A 460 -0.24 6.44 -22.39
N ALA A 461 0.59 7.45 -22.11
CA ALA A 461 1.45 7.46 -20.94
C ALA A 461 0.68 7.90 -19.69
N THR A 462 0.56 7.02 -18.70
CA THR A 462 0.07 7.35 -17.35
C THR A 462 1.22 7.89 -16.51
N ASN A 463 1.04 9.00 -15.79
CA ASN A 463 2.13 9.69 -15.08
C ASN A 463 1.99 9.62 -13.56
N PHE A 464 3.01 9.10 -12.88
CA PHE A 464 3.06 9.01 -11.42
C PHE A 464 4.06 10.01 -10.85
N THR A 465 3.62 10.88 -9.94
CA THR A 465 4.49 11.88 -9.31
C THR A 465 5.56 11.21 -8.44
N VAL A 466 6.78 11.73 -8.48
CA VAL A 466 7.92 11.27 -7.68
C VAL A 466 8.71 12.46 -7.11
N GLY A 467 9.85 12.19 -6.45
CA GLY A 467 10.75 13.25 -6.00
C GLY A 467 11.28 14.14 -7.13
N SER A 468 11.86 15.29 -6.77
CA SER A 468 12.24 16.30 -7.76
C SER A 468 13.48 15.89 -8.58
N TYR A 469 13.39 16.14 -9.89
CA TYR A 469 14.42 15.81 -10.89
C TYR A 469 14.78 14.31 -10.87
N PRO A 470 13.82 13.42 -11.19
CA PRO A 470 14.12 12.00 -11.35
C PRO A 470 15.14 11.81 -12.48
N THR A 471 16.11 10.94 -12.27
CA THR A 471 17.24 10.72 -13.21
C THR A 471 17.36 9.28 -13.69
N SER A 472 16.91 8.33 -12.89
CA SER A 472 16.98 6.90 -13.16
C SER A 472 15.73 6.23 -12.59
N VAL A 473 15.16 5.30 -13.34
CA VAL A 473 14.06 4.43 -12.92
C VAL A 473 14.49 2.98 -13.15
N THR A 474 14.15 2.10 -12.21
CA THR A 474 14.37 0.66 -12.30
C THR A 474 13.14 -0.09 -11.80
N VAL A 475 13.01 -1.35 -12.22
CA VAL A 475 11.89 -2.24 -11.87
C VAL A 475 12.37 -3.31 -10.89
N GLY A 476 11.50 -3.71 -9.96
CA GLY A 476 11.76 -4.81 -9.03
C GLY A 476 10.48 -5.28 -8.36
N ASN A 477 10.53 -6.38 -7.62
CA ASN A 477 9.44 -6.81 -6.72
C ASN A 477 9.88 -6.49 -5.29
N PHE A 478 9.51 -5.33 -4.77
CA PHE A 478 10.01 -4.80 -3.49
C PHE A 478 9.14 -5.25 -2.30
N ASN A 479 7.90 -5.68 -2.55
CA ASN A 479 6.97 -6.16 -1.51
C ASN A 479 6.72 -7.69 -1.56
N GLY A 480 7.32 -8.41 -2.50
CA GLY A 480 7.21 -9.86 -2.62
C GLY A 480 5.88 -10.36 -3.18
N ASP A 481 5.03 -9.52 -3.76
CA ASP A 481 3.70 -9.92 -4.26
C ASP A 481 3.71 -10.48 -5.70
N GLY A 482 4.84 -10.37 -6.38
CA GLY A 482 5.04 -10.90 -7.73
C GLY A 482 4.73 -9.89 -8.84
N LYS A 483 4.32 -8.67 -8.50
CA LYS A 483 4.11 -7.58 -9.45
C LYS A 483 5.36 -6.72 -9.60
N SER A 484 5.43 -6.02 -10.73
CA SER A 484 6.51 -5.08 -11.03
C SER A 484 6.28 -3.75 -10.33
N ASP A 485 7.13 -3.44 -9.36
CA ASP A 485 7.23 -2.16 -8.66
C ASP A 485 8.30 -1.25 -9.32
N LEU A 486 8.31 0.04 -8.97
CA LEU A 486 9.27 1.02 -9.49
C LEU A 486 10.10 1.67 -8.38
N ALA A 487 11.41 1.81 -8.62
CA ALA A 487 12.30 2.63 -7.80
C ALA A 487 12.96 3.72 -8.64
N VAL A 488 12.96 4.96 -8.14
CA VAL A 488 13.30 6.16 -8.92
C VAL A 488 14.28 7.05 -8.17
N ALA A 489 15.48 7.28 -8.72
CA ALA A 489 16.50 8.13 -8.10
C ALA A 489 16.23 9.62 -8.40
N ASN A 490 16.00 10.42 -7.35
CA ASN A 490 15.61 11.82 -7.46
C ASN A 490 16.74 12.76 -7.05
N ARG A 491 17.25 13.48 -8.03
CA ARG A 491 18.50 14.24 -7.92
C ARG A 491 18.45 15.35 -6.89
N PHE A 492 17.37 16.13 -6.83
CA PHE A 492 17.30 17.33 -6.01
C PHE A 492 16.75 17.08 -4.61
N THR A 493 15.93 16.05 -4.45
CA THR A 493 15.44 15.62 -3.13
C THR A 493 16.40 14.67 -2.41
N ASN A 494 17.48 14.22 -3.06
CA ASN A 494 18.47 13.27 -2.50
C ASN A 494 17.80 12.02 -1.91
N ASN A 495 16.84 11.46 -2.62
CA ASN A 495 16.10 10.28 -2.21
C ASN A 495 15.83 9.35 -3.40
N VAL A 496 15.40 8.13 -3.10
CA VAL A 496 14.74 7.22 -4.04
C VAL A 496 13.26 7.18 -3.71
N SER A 497 12.39 7.41 -4.70
CA SER A 497 10.95 7.13 -4.60
C SER A 497 10.70 5.68 -4.96
N VAL A 498 9.94 4.97 -4.15
CA VAL A 498 9.48 3.61 -4.40
C VAL A 498 7.97 3.63 -4.56
N LEU A 499 7.49 3.13 -5.69
CA LEU A 499 6.08 3.04 -6.06
C LEU A 499 5.73 1.57 -6.15
N LEU A 500 4.78 1.12 -5.33
CA LEU A 500 4.38 -0.28 -5.28
C LEU A 500 3.17 -0.52 -6.16
N ASN A 501 3.22 -1.57 -6.98
CA ASN A 501 2.11 -2.08 -7.77
C ASN A 501 1.39 -3.17 -6.96
N THR A 502 0.65 -2.76 -5.94
CA THR A 502 0.12 -3.72 -4.96
C THR A 502 -1.22 -4.34 -5.37
N THR A 503 -1.43 -5.57 -4.95
CA THR A 503 -2.76 -6.22 -4.92
C THR A 503 -3.26 -6.26 -3.47
N PRO A 504 -4.43 -5.69 -3.13
CA PRO A 504 -4.90 -5.68 -1.74
C PRO A 504 -5.01 -7.09 -1.15
N LYS A 505 -4.52 -7.28 0.06
CA LYS A 505 -4.67 -8.53 0.80
C LYS A 505 -5.88 -8.46 1.71
N ILE A 506 -6.80 -9.39 1.56
CA ILE A 506 -8.06 -9.40 2.31
C ILE A 506 -8.09 -10.49 3.38
N THR A 507 -8.66 -10.17 4.53
CA THR A 507 -8.97 -11.10 5.61
C THR A 507 -10.41 -10.94 6.06
N ILE A 508 -10.96 -11.98 6.69
CA ILE A 508 -12.33 -11.96 7.25
C ILE A 508 -12.30 -12.39 8.72
N ALA A 509 -13.10 -11.74 9.54
CA ALA A 509 -13.32 -12.05 10.95
C ALA A 509 -14.82 -11.98 11.31
N PRO A 510 -15.29 -12.74 12.30
CA PRO A 510 -16.64 -12.57 12.82
C PRO A 510 -16.74 -11.25 13.62
N GLY A 511 -17.82 -10.51 13.41
CA GLY A 511 -18.19 -9.31 14.16
C GLY A 511 -19.35 -9.60 15.12
N THR A 512 -20.51 -8.98 14.91
CA THR A 512 -21.71 -9.20 15.73
C THR A 512 -22.44 -10.50 15.36
N ASN A 513 -22.94 -11.24 16.34
CA ASN A 513 -23.77 -12.42 16.10
C ASN A 513 -25.17 -12.02 15.60
N PRO A 514 -25.74 -12.71 14.59
CA PRO A 514 -27.12 -12.50 14.18
C PRO A 514 -28.10 -13.09 15.22
N VAL A 515 -29.25 -12.43 15.40
CA VAL A 515 -30.37 -12.90 16.22
C VAL A 515 -31.67 -12.79 15.42
N GLU A 516 -32.46 -13.85 15.40
CA GLU A 516 -33.75 -13.89 14.72
C GLU A 516 -34.67 -12.76 15.23
N GLY A 517 -35.21 -11.95 14.31
CA GLY A 517 -36.05 -10.79 14.64
C GLY A 517 -35.34 -9.67 15.43
N GLY A 518 -34.01 -9.74 15.56
CA GLY A 518 -33.22 -8.85 16.42
C GLY A 518 -31.99 -8.27 15.71
N THR A 519 -30.82 -8.47 16.32
CA THR A 519 -29.56 -7.89 15.88
C THR A 519 -29.09 -8.50 14.55
N VAL A 520 -28.74 -7.66 13.59
CA VAL A 520 -28.07 -8.07 12.35
C VAL A 520 -26.62 -8.45 12.68
N GLY A 521 -26.21 -9.63 12.25
CA GLY A 521 -24.83 -10.10 12.38
C GLY A 521 -23.91 -9.47 11.35
N THR A 522 -22.61 -9.45 11.58
CA THR A 522 -21.63 -8.81 10.66
C THR A 522 -20.33 -9.59 10.56
N PHE A 523 -19.90 -9.95 9.36
CA PHE A 523 -18.49 -10.28 9.14
C PHE A 523 -17.72 -9.01 8.84
N ILE A 524 -16.53 -8.87 9.42
CA ILE A 524 -15.61 -7.76 9.18
C ILE A 524 -14.57 -8.24 8.19
N ILE A 525 -14.46 -7.53 7.07
CA ILE A 525 -13.44 -7.73 6.06
C ILE A 525 -12.41 -6.62 6.25
N SER A 526 -11.12 -6.98 6.26
CA SER A 526 -10.03 -6.03 6.40
C SER A 526 -9.04 -6.19 5.25
N LEU A 527 -8.60 -5.05 4.71
CA LEU A 527 -7.61 -4.95 3.65
C LEU A 527 -6.35 -4.29 4.21
N ASP A 528 -5.17 -4.78 3.81
CA ASP A 528 -3.89 -4.16 4.21
C ASP A 528 -3.56 -2.89 3.43
N THR A 529 -4.04 -2.79 2.19
CA THR A 529 -4.10 -1.57 1.40
C THR A 529 -5.55 -1.20 1.08
N PRO A 530 -5.87 0.10 0.90
CA PRO A 530 -7.19 0.50 0.41
C PRO A 530 -7.58 -0.27 -0.86
N ALA A 531 -8.87 -0.60 -1.00
CA ALA A 531 -9.39 -1.15 -2.24
C ALA A 531 -9.09 -0.19 -3.42
N PRO A 532 -8.65 -0.71 -4.59
CA PRO A 532 -8.39 0.11 -5.76
C PRO A 532 -9.65 0.84 -6.23
N THR A 533 -9.47 1.83 -7.09
CA THR A 533 -10.57 2.45 -7.81
C THR A 533 -11.36 1.37 -8.58
N GLY A 534 -12.69 1.48 -8.61
CA GLY A 534 -13.58 0.40 -9.05
C GLY A 534 -13.96 -0.63 -7.98
N GLY A 535 -13.28 -0.61 -6.82
CA GLY A 535 -13.55 -1.52 -5.71
C GLY A 535 -12.97 -2.92 -5.92
N ILE A 536 -13.34 -3.88 -5.06
CA ILE A 536 -12.91 -5.28 -5.18
C ILE A 536 -14.11 -6.20 -5.18
N VAL A 537 -14.25 -7.03 -6.22
CA VAL A 537 -15.22 -8.12 -6.23
C VAL A 537 -14.61 -9.33 -5.52
N VAL A 538 -15.04 -9.58 -4.28
CA VAL A 538 -14.55 -10.67 -3.45
C VAL A 538 -15.41 -11.92 -3.62
N ASN A 539 -14.80 -13.03 -4.00
CA ASN A 539 -15.42 -14.34 -4.12
C ASN A 539 -15.48 -15.04 -2.75
N PHE A 540 -16.63 -15.63 -2.42
CA PHE A 540 -16.80 -16.43 -1.20
C PHE A 540 -17.68 -17.67 -1.41
N ASN A 541 -17.61 -18.60 -0.46
CA ASN A 541 -18.60 -19.67 -0.29
C ASN A 541 -18.97 -19.86 1.18
N THR A 542 -20.05 -20.58 1.44
CA THR A 542 -20.57 -20.85 2.79
C THR A 542 -20.40 -22.31 3.21
N THR A 543 -19.48 -23.05 2.58
CA THR A 543 -19.24 -24.46 2.88
C THR A 543 -18.84 -24.66 4.35
N GLY A 544 -19.58 -25.52 5.04
CA GLY A 544 -19.39 -25.79 6.47
C GLY A 544 -20.29 -24.97 7.41
N SER A 545 -21.19 -24.13 6.88
CA SER A 545 -22.34 -23.64 7.64
C SER A 545 -23.25 -24.81 8.02
N THR A 546 -23.85 -24.75 9.21
CA THR A 546 -24.99 -25.62 9.57
C THR A 546 -26.33 -24.95 9.24
N ALA A 547 -26.35 -23.61 9.21
CA ALA A 547 -27.46 -22.82 8.70
C ALA A 547 -27.47 -22.82 7.16
N THR A 548 -28.65 -22.77 6.57
CA THR A 548 -28.93 -22.82 5.13
C THR A 548 -29.17 -21.40 4.60
N LEU A 549 -28.36 -20.98 3.63
CA LEU A 549 -28.51 -19.68 2.98
C LEU A 549 -29.87 -19.57 2.27
N ALA A 550 -30.53 -18.42 2.43
CA ALA A 550 -31.87 -18.08 1.97
C ALA A 550 -33.04 -18.82 2.64
N THR A 551 -32.77 -19.79 3.51
CA THR A 551 -33.78 -20.41 4.39
C THR A 551 -33.66 -19.83 5.79
N ASP A 552 -32.47 -19.93 6.39
CA ASP A 552 -32.22 -19.60 7.80
C ASP A 552 -31.56 -18.21 7.93
N TYR A 553 -30.82 -17.78 6.90
CA TYR A 553 -30.18 -16.46 6.87
C TYR A 553 -30.02 -15.90 5.45
N SER A 554 -29.81 -14.60 5.34
CA SER A 554 -29.39 -13.93 4.11
C SER A 554 -28.14 -13.08 4.33
N LEU A 555 -27.36 -12.90 3.26
CA LEU A 555 -26.20 -12.02 3.25
C LEU A 555 -26.56 -10.73 2.53
N THR A 556 -26.27 -9.59 3.15
CA THR A 556 -26.59 -8.27 2.60
C THR A 556 -25.41 -7.31 2.74
N ALA A 557 -25.43 -6.24 1.95
CA ALA A 557 -24.41 -5.20 2.02
C ALA A 557 -24.42 -4.52 3.40
N GLY A 558 -23.24 -4.40 4.01
CA GLY A 558 -23.01 -3.54 5.16
C GLY A 558 -22.13 -2.35 4.80
N ILE A 559 -21.30 -1.90 5.73
CA ILE A 559 -20.41 -0.76 5.55
C ILE A 559 -19.42 -1.07 4.41
N ASN A 560 -19.26 -0.13 3.48
CA ASN A 560 -18.33 -0.21 2.36
C ASN A 560 -18.49 -1.45 1.46
N ILE A 561 -19.66 -2.09 1.45
CA ILE A 561 -20.01 -3.09 0.44
C ILE A 561 -21.09 -2.48 -0.47
N THR A 562 -20.85 -2.46 -1.78
CA THR A 562 -21.76 -1.87 -2.77
C THR A 562 -22.71 -2.88 -3.41
N ALA A 563 -22.31 -4.16 -3.46
CA ALA A 563 -23.13 -5.24 -4.01
C ALA A 563 -22.88 -6.57 -3.28
N VAL A 564 -23.90 -7.42 -3.18
CA VAL A 564 -23.81 -8.79 -2.65
C VAL A 564 -24.62 -9.71 -3.56
N THR A 565 -24.01 -10.83 -3.96
CA THR A 565 -24.63 -11.93 -4.72
C THR A 565 -24.55 -13.23 -3.91
N ALA A 566 -24.91 -14.37 -4.52
CA ALA A 566 -24.85 -15.67 -3.86
C ALA A 566 -23.40 -16.12 -3.53
N ASN A 567 -22.41 -15.63 -4.27
CA ASN A 567 -21.01 -16.07 -4.16
C ASN A 567 -19.99 -14.95 -4.28
N THR A 568 -20.43 -13.69 -4.42
CA THR A 568 -19.55 -12.52 -4.44
C THR A 568 -20.10 -11.37 -3.62
N PHE A 569 -19.22 -10.50 -3.14
CA PHE A 569 -19.59 -9.16 -2.68
C PHE A 569 -18.56 -8.14 -3.18
N THR A 570 -18.98 -6.90 -3.38
CA THR A 570 -18.10 -5.84 -3.89
C THR A 570 -17.76 -4.86 -2.78
N ILE A 571 -16.48 -4.75 -2.45
CA ILE A 571 -15.95 -3.73 -1.53
C ILE A 571 -15.80 -2.41 -2.28
N ALA A 572 -16.26 -1.31 -1.70
CA ALA A 572 -16.16 0.02 -2.29
C ALA A 572 -14.69 0.46 -2.43
N ALA A 573 -14.40 1.25 -3.46
CA ALA A 573 -13.08 1.87 -3.66
C ALA A 573 -12.63 2.67 -2.43
N GLY A 574 -11.32 2.68 -2.16
CA GLY A 574 -10.70 3.37 -1.03
C GLY A 574 -10.96 2.74 0.34
N ALA A 575 -11.84 1.74 0.45
CA ALA A 575 -12.13 1.09 1.72
C ALA A 575 -10.96 0.20 2.17
N THR A 576 -10.52 0.38 3.42
CA THR A 576 -9.58 -0.51 4.12
C THR A 576 -10.31 -1.53 5.00
N THR A 577 -11.61 -1.31 5.23
CA THR A 577 -12.49 -2.21 5.96
C THR A 577 -13.88 -2.23 5.34
N ALA A 578 -14.56 -3.36 5.40
CA ALA A 578 -15.93 -3.51 4.95
C ALA A 578 -16.69 -4.49 5.85
N THR A 579 -18.02 -4.42 5.90
CA THR A 579 -18.84 -5.36 6.65
C THR A 579 -19.84 -6.07 5.77
N LEU A 580 -19.84 -7.40 5.82
CA LEU A 580 -20.87 -8.24 5.21
C LEU A 580 -21.92 -8.59 6.26
N ASN A 581 -23.14 -8.11 6.06
CA ASN A 581 -24.22 -8.33 7.02
C ASN A 581 -24.77 -9.75 6.87
N VAL A 582 -25.12 -10.35 8.01
CA VAL A 582 -25.80 -11.64 8.13
C VAL A 582 -27.14 -11.39 8.81
N VAL A 583 -28.23 -11.55 8.07
CA VAL A 583 -29.58 -11.34 8.58
C VAL A 583 -30.22 -12.70 8.79
N ALA A 584 -30.48 -13.07 10.04
CA ALA A 584 -31.27 -14.27 10.35
C ALA A 584 -32.72 -14.06 9.85
N LEU A 585 -33.23 -15.02 9.08
CA LEU A 585 -34.58 -14.98 8.54
C LEU A 585 -35.52 -15.55 9.60
N SER A 586 -36.61 -14.83 9.87
CA SER A 586 -37.59 -15.33 10.83
C SER A 586 -38.60 -16.23 10.16
N ASP A 587 -38.87 -17.37 10.78
CA ASP A 587 -39.91 -18.28 10.34
C ASP A 587 -40.71 -18.86 11.53
N ALA A 588 -41.55 -19.87 11.28
CA ALA A 588 -42.40 -20.47 12.30
C ALA A 588 -41.77 -21.72 12.95
N VAL A 589 -40.54 -22.06 12.58
CA VAL A 589 -39.79 -23.22 13.04
C VAL A 589 -38.84 -22.76 14.15
N SER A 590 -38.80 -23.52 15.24
CA SER A 590 -37.82 -23.28 16.29
C SER A 590 -36.54 -24.02 15.93
N ASP A 591 -35.54 -23.30 15.42
CA ASP A 591 -34.25 -23.90 15.07
C ASP A 591 -33.31 -24.03 16.29
N PRO A 592 -32.46 -25.07 16.33
CA PRO A 592 -31.33 -25.11 17.25
C PRO A 592 -30.32 -24.00 16.93
N ASN A 593 -29.33 -23.76 17.81
CA ASN A 593 -28.25 -22.83 17.48
C ASN A 593 -27.45 -23.36 16.27
N GLU A 594 -27.43 -22.56 15.20
CA GLU A 594 -26.71 -22.88 13.97
C GLU A 594 -25.49 -21.98 13.77
N THR A 595 -24.59 -22.42 12.89
CA THR A 595 -23.38 -21.69 12.51
C THR A 595 -23.50 -21.20 11.07
N VAL A 596 -23.28 -19.90 10.88
CA VAL A 596 -23.01 -19.30 9.56
C VAL A 596 -21.50 -19.17 9.40
N LYS A 597 -20.99 -19.69 8.29
CA LYS A 597 -19.59 -19.64 7.90
C LYS A 597 -19.43 -18.94 6.55
N VAL A 598 -18.42 -18.08 6.44
CA VAL A 598 -18.00 -17.48 5.17
C VAL A 598 -16.52 -17.79 4.95
N ASN A 599 -16.23 -18.47 3.84
CA ASN A 599 -14.89 -18.77 3.38
C ASN A 599 -14.61 -17.88 2.16
N LEU A 600 -13.67 -16.94 2.30
CA LEU A 600 -13.15 -16.18 1.16
C LEU A 600 -12.38 -17.12 0.25
N THR A 601 -12.53 -16.95 -1.06
CA THR A 601 -11.86 -17.74 -2.09
C THR A 601 -11.00 -16.85 -2.97
N SER A 602 -10.04 -17.41 -3.70
CA SER A 602 -9.10 -16.63 -4.52
C SER A 602 -9.81 -15.81 -5.60
N GLY A 603 -9.33 -14.59 -5.85
CA GLY A 603 -9.71 -13.72 -6.96
C GLY A 603 -8.47 -13.15 -7.65
N GLY A 604 -8.66 -12.46 -8.78
CA GLY A 604 -7.55 -11.82 -9.52
C GLY A 604 -7.09 -10.48 -8.92
N ASP A 605 -8.01 -9.77 -8.26
CA ASP A 605 -7.80 -8.38 -7.81
C ASP A 605 -7.43 -8.27 -6.32
N TYR A 606 -7.25 -9.40 -5.64
CA TYR A 606 -6.87 -9.46 -4.22
C TYR A 606 -6.12 -10.75 -3.88
N ILE A 607 -5.35 -10.72 -2.79
CA ILE A 607 -4.69 -11.90 -2.22
C ILE A 607 -5.38 -12.27 -0.90
N LEU A 608 -5.50 -13.57 -0.60
CA LEU A 608 -6.05 -14.02 0.69
C LEU A 608 -5.01 -13.92 1.80
N GLY A 609 -5.37 -13.29 2.92
CA GLY A 609 -4.59 -13.31 4.14
C GLY A 609 -4.74 -14.60 4.95
N ALA A 610 -3.97 -14.71 6.04
CA ALA A 610 -3.92 -15.91 6.87
C ALA A 610 -5.29 -16.31 7.44
N ASN A 611 -6.17 -15.33 7.68
CA ASN A 611 -7.56 -15.52 8.09
C ASN A 611 -8.50 -15.27 6.91
N SER A 612 -8.73 -16.30 6.10
CA SER A 612 -9.67 -16.28 4.96
C SER A 612 -11.02 -16.95 5.28
N THR A 613 -11.28 -17.26 6.56
CA THR A 613 -12.47 -17.96 7.01
C THR A 613 -12.94 -17.42 8.36
N ALA A 614 -14.23 -17.15 8.49
CA ALA A 614 -14.85 -16.70 9.74
C ALA A 614 -16.15 -17.46 10.04
N SER A 615 -16.43 -17.68 11.32
CA SER A 615 -17.67 -18.28 11.82
C SER A 615 -18.13 -17.61 13.10
N PHE A 616 -19.44 -17.56 13.31
CA PHE A 616 -20.04 -17.16 14.59
C PHE A 616 -20.26 -18.38 15.48
N ASN A 617 -19.63 -18.39 16.65
CA ASN A 617 -19.87 -19.42 17.67
C ASN A 617 -20.83 -18.85 18.73
N SER A 618 -21.72 -19.69 19.26
CA SER A 618 -22.51 -19.31 20.45
C SER A 618 -21.59 -18.95 21.62
N ALA A 619 -22.04 -18.04 22.49
CA ALA A 619 -21.32 -17.71 23.72
C ALA A 619 -21.07 -18.99 24.53
N THR A 620 -19.79 -19.24 24.84
CA THR A 620 -19.41 -20.38 25.69
C THR A 620 -19.39 -19.91 27.13
N ASN A 621 -20.25 -20.49 27.97
CA ASN A 621 -20.31 -20.16 29.39
C ASN A 621 -19.27 -20.97 30.18
N PHE A 622 -18.36 -20.28 30.87
CA PHE A 622 -17.40 -20.90 31.79
C PHE A 622 -17.90 -20.72 33.22
N SER A 623 -17.88 -21.80 34.01
CA SER A 623 -18.31 -21.73 35.40
C SER A 623 -17.28 -20.97 36.24
N ALA A 624 -17.76 -19.98 37.00
CA ALA A 624 -17.04 -19.31 38.09
C ALA A 624 -17.77 -19.57 39.43
N GLY A 625 -17.44 -18.83 40.48
CA GLY A 625 -18.16 -18.88 41.75
C GLY A 625 -19.58 -18.28 41.70
N ASN A 626 -20.32 -18.41 42.79
CA ASN A 626 -21.69 -17.87 42.88
C ASN A 626 -21.67 -16.35 43.08
N GLY A 627 -22.46 -15.63 42.28
CA GLY A 627 -22.54 -14.17 42.31
C GLY A 627 -21.34 -13.50 41.67
N ALA A 628 -20.95 -13.93 40.46
CA ALA A 628 -19.91 -13.27 39.67
C ALA A 628 -20.31 -11.82 39.34
N PHE A 629 -19.67 -10.84 39.97
CA PHE A 629 -20.00 -9.41 39.86
C PHE A 629 -19.01 -8.62 38.99
N SER A 630 -17.76 -9.07 38.90
CA SER A 630 -16.68 -8.37 38.22
C SER A 630 -15.65 -9.36 37.70
N VAL A 631 -15.03 -9.02 36.57
CA VAL A 631 -13.95 -9.78 35.94
C VAL A 631 -12.80 -8.85 35.60
N THR A 632 -11.57 -9.34 35.72
CA THR A 632 -10.36 -8.71 35.19
C THR A 632 -9.54 -9.70 34.38
N VAL A 633 -8.70 -9.18 33.49
CA VAL A 633 -7.83 -9.95 32.59
C VAL A 633 -6.38 -9.78 33.05
N GLY A 634 -5.62 -10.86 33.07
CA GLY A 634 -4.18 -10.85 33.34
C GLY A 634 -3.51 -12.09 32.78
N ASP A 635 -2.18 -12.14 32.78
CA ASP A 635 -1.44 -13.40 32.62
C ASP A 635 -1.01 -13.83 34.03
N PHE A 636 -1.73 -14.80 34.62
CA PHE A 636 -1.51 -15.21 36.00
C PHE A 636 -0.53 -16.39 36.10
N ASN A 637 -0.22 -17.06 34.98
CA ASN A 637 0.69 -18.21 34.91
C ASN A 637 1.97 -17.97 34.09
N GLY A 638 2.13 -16.79 33.50
CA GLY A 638 3.31 -16.37 32.74
C GLY A 638 3.47 -17.08 31.39
N ASP A 639 2.41 -17.65 30.83
CA ASP A 639 2.46 -18.40 29.57
C ASP A 639 2.21 -17.54 28.31
N GLY A 640 2.00 -16.23 28.51
CA GLY A 640 1.74 -15.26 27.44
C GLY A 640 0.30 -15.26 26.94
N LYS A 641 -0.61 -16.04 27.54
CA LYS A 641 -2.02 -16.07 27.20
C LYS A 641 -2.83 -15.30 28.25
N SER A 642 -3.94 -14.72 27.81
CA SER A 642 -4.84 -14.01 28.71
C SER A 642 -5.69 -14.99 29.53
N ASP A 643 -5.64 -14.81 30.84
CA ASP A 643 -6.43 -15.47 31.87
C ASP A 643 -7.51 -14.53 32.42
N LEU A 644 -8.46 -15.08 33.19
CA LEU A 644 -9.50 -14.30 33.88
C LEU A 644 -9.46 -14.49 35.39
N ALA A 645 -9.69 -13.40 36.12
CA ALA A 645 -10.02 -13.43 37.55
C ALA A 645 -11.42 -12.83 37.77
N VAL A 646 -12.30 -13.54 38.47
CA VAL A 646 -13.71 -13.19 38.63
C VAL A 646 -14.06 -13.07 40.12
N ALA A 647 -14.54 -11.92 40.56
CA ALA A 647 -15.00 -11.69 41.94
C ALA A 647 -16.41 -12.29 42.15
N ASN A 648 -16.55 -13.19 43.13
CA ASN A 648 -17.78 -13.93 43.39
C ASN A 648 -18.36 -13.57 44.76
N GLY A 649 -19.35 -12.68 44.78
CA GLY A 649 -19.83 -12.06 46.01
C GLY A 649 -20.61 -12.98 46.93
N PHE A 650 -21.26 -14.03 46.41
CA PHE A 650 -22.00 -15.00 47.24
C PHE A 650 -21.14 -16.19 47.68
N SER A 651 -19.92 -16.32 47.15
CA SER A 651 -18.96 -17.37 47.52
C SER A 651 -17.73 -16.85 48.27
N ASP A 652 -17.68 -15.54 48.54
CA ASP A 652 -16.61 -14.85 49.27
C ASP A 652 -15.20 -15.20 48.73
N ASN A 653 -15.06 -15.26 47.40
CA ASN A 653 -13.83 -15.69 46.73
C ASN A 653 -13.62 -15.00 45.37
N VAL A 654 -12.44 -15.19 44.81
CA VAL A 654 -12.11 -14.91 43.40
C VAL A 654 -11.83 -16.21 42.66
N SER A 655 -12.45 -16.41 41.50
CA SER A 655 -12.17 -17.52 40.59
C SER A 655 -11.12 -17.12 39.58
N VAL A 656 -10.10 -17.96 39.37
CA VAL A 656 -9.09 -17.78 38.33
C VAL A 656 -9.26 -18.85 37.26
N LEU A 657 -9.36 -18.44 36.01
CA LEU A 657 -9.57 -19.29 34.84
C LEU A 657 -8.40 -19.11 33.88
N LEU A 658 -7.58 -20.16 33.72
CA LEU A 658 -6.40 -20.11 32.85
C LEU A 658 -6.77 -20.24 31.39
N GLY A 659 -6.27 -19.33 30.57
CA GLY A 659 -6.51 -19.21 29.15
C GLY A 659 -5.80 -20.28 28.34
N THR A 660 -6.51 -20.83 27.37
CA THR A 660 -5.92 -21.77 26.40
C THR A 660 -5.24 -21.07 25.22
N GLY A 661 -5.51 -19.77 25.04
CA GLY A 661 -5.09 -18.96 23.89
C GLY A 661 -6.08 -19.00 22.72
N THR A 662 -7.17 -19.76 22.82
CA THR A 662 -8.17 -19.93 21.76
C THR A 662 -9.54 -19.37 22.14
N GLY A 663 -9.60 -18.49 23.14
CA GLY A 663 -10.87 -18.01 23.73
C GLY A 663 -11.60 -19.02 24.62
N SER A 664 -10.94 -20.15 24.97
CA SER A 664 -11.43 -21.12 25.96
C SER A 664 -10.59 -21.10 27.23
N PHE A 665 -11.17 -21.54 28.35
CA PHE A 665 -10.51 -21.55 29.64
C PHE A 665 -10.53 -22.93 30.30
N GLY A 666 -9.50 -23.19 31.10
CA GLY A 666 -9.47 -24.32 32.04
C GLY A 666 -10.51 -24.17 33.16
N PRO A 667 -10.65 -25.20 34.02
CA PRO A 667 -11.56 -25.13 35.15
C PRO A 667 -11.17 -24.01 36.12
N ALA A 668 -12.18 -23.32 36.67
CA ALA A 668 -11.96 -22.26 37.65
C ALA A 668 -11.31 -22.78 38.94
N THR A 669 -10.26 -22.11 39.38
CA THR A 669 -9.63 -22.31 40.69
C THR A 669 -10.02 -21.17 41.62
N ASN A 670 -10.56 -21.47 42.80
CA ASN A 670 -11.12 -20.46 43.71
C ASN A 670 -10.17 -20.12 44.85
N PHE A 671 -9.97 -18.84 45.10
CA PHE A 671 -9.16 -18.31 46.20
C PHE A 671 -10.00 -17.44 47.12
N SER A 672 -10.00 -17.74 48.42
CA SER A 672 -10.79 -16.99 49.40
C SER A 672 -10.40 -15.52 49.45
N ALA A 673 -11.41 -14.65 49.48
CA ALA A 673 -11.28 -13.20 49.67
C ALA A 673 -12.07 -12.79 50.93
N GLY A 674 -12.34 -11.49 51.10
CA GLY A 674 -13.27 -11.00 52.11
C GLY A 674 -14.74 -11.25 51.72
N ASN A 675 -15.65 -10.97 52.66
CA ASN A 675 -17.07 -11.25 52.45
C ASN A 675 -17.70 -10.26 51.45
N GLY A 676 -18.42 -10.78 50.46
CA GLY A 676 -19.06 -9.98 49.43
C GLY A 676 -18.10 -9.42 48.39
N ALA A 677 -17.18 -10.24 47.88
CA ALA A 677 -16.30 -9.89 46.76
C ALA A 677 -17.10 -9.31 45.58
N PHE A 678 -16.92 -8.02 45.29
CA PHE A 678 -17.79 -7.26 44.38
C PHE A 678 -17.04 -6.73 43.15
N SER A 679 -15.77 -6.36 43.31
CA SER A 679 -14.91 -5.88 42.23
C SER A 679 -13.50 -6.44 42.39
N VAL A 680 -12.84 -6.76 41.28
CA VAL A 680 -11.45 -7.24 41.26
C VAL A 680 -10.63 -6.43 40.25
N THR A 681 -9.37 -6.15 40.59
CA THR A 681 -8.37 -5.60 39.68
C THR A 681 -7.06 -6.38 39.80
N VAL A 682 -6.19 -6.21 38.80
CA VAL A 682 -4.87 -6.85 38.70
C VAL A 682 -3.78 -5.79 38.78
N GLY A 683 -2.64 -6.12 39.38
CA GLY A 683 -1.44 -5.29 39.41
C GLY A 683 -0.26 -6.06 39.96
N ASP A 684 0.95 -5.51 39.88
CA ASP A 684 2.11 -6.04 40.62
C ASP A 684 2.25 -5.20 41.91
N PHE A 685 1.75 -5.72 43.04
CA PHE A 685 1.71 -4.98 44.30
C PHE A 685 2.98 -5.17 45.13
N ASN A 686 3.83 -6.14 44.76
CA ASN A 686 5.04 -6.49 45.49
C ASN A 686 6.35 -6.30 44.68
N GLY A 687 6.25 -5.94 43.41
CA GLY A 687 7.37 -5.66 42.51
C GLY A 687 8.12 -6.89 42.02
N ASP A 688 7.54 -8.09 42.09
CA ASP A 688 8.18 -9.35 41.67
C ASP A 688 7.93 -9.73 40.20
N GLY A 689 7.22 -8.87 39.46
CA GLY A 689 6.88 -9.05 38.05
C GLY A 689 5.75 -10.04 37.81
N LYS A 690 5.03 -10.49 38.84
CA LYS A 690 3.89 -11.40 38.71
C LYS A 690 2.58 -10.66 38.97
N SER A 691 1.54 -11.12 38.29
CA SER A 691 0.20 -10.58 38.44
C SER A 691 -0.38 -10.93 39.82
N ASP A 692 -0.62 -9.92 40.66
CA ASP A 692 -1.36 -9.99 41.92
C ASP A 692 -2.82 -9.53 41.73
N LEU A 693 -3.69 -9.82 42.71
CA LEU A 693 -5.10 -9.41 42.70
C LEU A 693 -5.48 -8.55 43.89
N ALA A 694 -6.28 -7.51 43.65
CA ALA A 694 -6.95 -6.74 44.68
C ALA A 694 -8.47 -6.84 44.52
N VAL A 695 -9.19 -7.20 45.58
CA VAL A 695 -10.63 -7.51 45.56
C VAL A 695 -11.37 -6.64 46.58
N ALA A 696 -12.30 -5.80 46.11
CA ALA A 696 -13.18 -5.02 46.97
C ALA A 696 -14.30 -5.90 47.54
N ASN A 697 -14.43 -5.93 48.87
CA ASN A 697 -15.37 -6.80 49.56
C ASN A 697 -16.47 -5.99 50.27
N ALA A 698 -17.65 -5.95 49.65
CA ALA A 698 -18.74 -5.05 50.00
C ALA A 698 -19.27 -5.27 51.42
N VAL A 699 -19.23 -6.51 51.94
CA VAL A 699 -19.79 -6.85 53.25
C VAL A 699 -18.76 -6.66 54.37
N SER A 700 -17.50 -7.06 54.13
CA SER A 700 -16.42 -6.90 55.12
C SER A 700 -15.80 -5.50 55.18
N ASN A 701 -16.19 -4.58 54.30
CA ASN A 701 -15.68 -3.19 54.24
C ASN A 701 -14.15 -3.13 54.16
N ASN A 702 -13.56 -4.00 53.33
CA ASN A 702 -12.12 -4.08 53.12
C ASN A 702 -11.80 -4.40 51.64
N VAL A 703 -10.53 -4.24 51.28
CA VAL A 703 -9.95 -4.79 50.06
C VAL A 703 -9.02 -5.96 50.42
N SER A 704 -9.19 -7.10 49.77
CA SER A 704 -8.29 -8.25 49.88
C SER A 704 -7.20 -8.15 48.83
N VAL A 705 -5.94 -8.36 49.22
CA VAL A 705 -4.80 -8.45 48.31
C VAL A 705 -4.28 -9.88 48.32
N LEU A 706 -4.19 -10.49 47.15
CA LEU A 706 -3.73 -11.85 46.95
C LEU A 706 -2.49 -11.81 46.05
N LEU A 707 -1.35 -12.22 46.59
CA LEU A 707 -0.09 -12.20 45.85
C LEU A 707 0.02 -13.42 44.93
N GLY A 708 0.34 -13.16 43.66
CA GLY A 708 0.47 -14.14 42.60
C GLY A 708 1.74 -14.96 42.74
N THR A 709 1.62 -16.27 42.50
CA THR A 709 2.78 -17.16 42.46
C THR A 709 3.43 -17.21 41.07
N GLY A 710 2.73 -16.72 40.04
CA GLY A 710 3.13 -16.79 38.63
C GLY A 710 2.80 -18.13 37.98
N THR A 711 1.97 -18.96 38.61
CA THR A 711 1.53 -20.27 38.07
C THR A 711 0.01 -20.40 38.02
N GLY A 712 -0.72 -19.28 38.07
CA GLY A 712 -2.18 -19.24 38.23
C GLY A 712 -2.68 -19.45 39.66
N SER A 713 -1.77 -19.57 40.63
CA SER A 713 -2.09 -19.74 42.06
C SER A 713 -1.77 -18.47 42.86
N PHE A 714 -2.49 -18.28 43.96
CA PHE A 714 -2.37 -17.09 44.81
C PHE A 714 -2.13 -17.46 46.27
N GLY A 715 -1.37 -16.61 46.96
CA GLY A 715 -1.19 -16.67 48.40
C GLY A 715 -2.47 -16.35 49.18
N THR A 716 -2.39 -16.46 50.52
CA THR A 716 -3.51 -16.11 51.40
C THR A 716 -3.86 -14.63 51.30
N ALA A 717 -5.15 -14.31 51.20
CA ALA A 717 -5.62 -12.92 51.15
C ALA A 717 -5.22 -12.12 52.39
N THR A 718 -4.63 -10.96 52.17
CA THR A 718 -4.37 -9.95 53.21
C THR A 718 -5.39 -8.83 53.08
N ASN A 719 -6.06 -8.47 54.17
CA ASN A 719 -7.21 -7.56 54.13
C ASN A 719 -6.88 -6.17 54.69
N PHE A 720 -7.21 -5.12 53.94
CA PHE A 720 -7.01 -3.73 54.33
C PHE A 720 -8.36 -3.01 54.44
N SER A 721 -8.64 -2.41 55.59
CA SER A 721 -9.91 -1.72 55.83
C SER A 721 -10.06 -0.48 54.94
N VAL A 722 -11.25 -0.31 54.38
CA VAL A 722 -11.64 0.85 53.55
C VAL A 722 -12.98 1.43 54.05
N GLY A 723 -13.59 2.34 53.29
CA GLY A 723 -14.93 2.85 53.57
C GLY A 723 -16.02 1.77 53.51
N THR A 724 -17.26 2.16 53.81
CA THR A 724 -18.38 1.21 53.90
C THR A 724 -18.94 0.84 52.52
N GLY A 725 -19.20 -0.44 52.31
CA GLY A 725 -19.74 -0.98 51.06
C GLY A 725 -18.88 -0.71 49.83
N PRO A 726 -17.59 -1.14 49.80
CA PRO A 726 -16.74 -0.96 48.62
C PRO A 726 -17.34 -1.69 47.41
N ALA A 727 -17.48 -0.97 46.30
CA ALA A 727 -18.16 -1.42 45.07
C ALA A 727 -17.24 -1.48 43.85
N SER A 728 -16.11 -0.79 43.87
CA SER A 728 -15.15 -0.81 42.76
C SER A 728 -13.75 -0.53 43.31
N VAL A 729 -12.75 -1.23 42.77
CA VAL A 729 -11.32 -1.01 43.07
C VAL A 729 -10.55 -0.80 41.77
N THR A 730 -9.62 0.14 41.79
CA THR A 730 -8.65 0.38 40.70
C THR A 730 -7.24 0.54 41.27
N VAL A 731 -6.24 0.40 40.40
CA VAL A 731 -4.81 0.49 40.71
C VAL A 731 -4.18 1.67 39.97
N GLY A 732 -3.20 2.32 40.59
CA GLY A 732 -2.41 3.39 39.97
C GLY A 732 -1.28 3.82 40.92
N ASP A 733 -0.33 4.63 40.45
CA ASP A 733 0.66 5.29 41.30
C ASP A 733 0.17 6.71 41.63
N PHE A 734 -0.51 6.89 42.76
CA PHE A 734 -1.17 8.16 43.12
C PHE A 734 -0.22 9.13 43.84
N ASN A 735 0.95 8.66 44.28
CA ASN A 735 1.96 9.47 44.96
C ASN A 735 3.27 9.62 44.16
N GLY A 736 3.37 9.02 42.98
CA GLY A 736 4.53 9.12 42.10
C GLY A 736 5.77 8.39 42.60
N ASP A 737 5.64 7.41 43.50
CA ASP A 737 6.76 6.69 44.10
C ASP A 737 7.17 5.41 43.35
N GLY A 738 6.47 5.11 42.24
CA GLY A 738 6.70 3.97 41.38
C GLY A 738 6.08 2.66 41.91
N LYS A 739 5.27 2.70 42.97
CA LYS A 739 4.60 1.53 43.53
C LYS A 739 3.10 1.57 43.24
N SER A 740 2.52 0.39 43.12
CA SER A 740 1.09 0.24 42.92
C SER A 740 0.31 0.64 44.18
N ASP A 741 -0.51 1.68 44.08
CA ASP A 741 -1.50 2.10 45.06
C ASP A 741 -2.91 1.60 44.67
N LEU A 742 -3.87 1.69 45.60
CA LEU A 742 -5.27 1.32 45.36
C LEU A 742 -6.22 2.48 45.60
N ALA A 743 -7.22 2.64 44.73
CA ALA A 743 -8.37 3.50 44.96
C ALA A 743 -9.67 2.68 44.96
N VAL A 744 -10.53 2.89 45.96
CA VAL A 744 -11.73 2.08 46.20
C VAL A 744 -12.95 2.97 46.38
N ALA A 745 -13.95 2.81 45.51
CA ALA A 745 -15.24 3.50 45.63
C ALA A 745 -16.12 2.83 46.69
N ASN A 746 -16.51 3.58 47.72
CA ASN A 746 -17.29 3.06 48.86
C ASN A 746 -18.74 3.53 48.79
N ARG A 747 -19.61 2.70 48.22
CA ARG A 747 -21.01 3.01 47.96
C ARG A 747 -21.76 3.42 49.23
N GLY A 748 -21.50 2.75 50.35
CA GLY A 748 -22.14 3.04 51.64
C GLY A 748 -21.55 4.25 52.36
N GLY A 749 -20.32 4.63 52.04
CA GLY A 749 -19.57 5.70 52.70
C GLY A 749 -19.61 7.05 51.98
N ASN A 750 -20.15 7.09 50.75
CA ASN A 750 -20.13 8.26 49.86
C ASN A 750 -18.73 8.88 49.71
N ASN A 751 -17.71 8.01 49.64
CA ASN A 751 -16.32 8.41 49.55
C ASN A 751 -15.52 7.42 48.67
N VAL A 752 -14.32 7.83 48.30
CA VAL A 752 -13.28 6.94 47.74
C VAL A 752 -12.15 6.81 48.76
N SER A 753 -11.74 5.59 49.06
CA SER A 753 -10.53 5.30 49.84
C SER A 753 -9.32 5.21 48.92
N VAL A 754 -8.23 5.89 49.24
CA VAL A 754 -6.92 5.69 48.60
C VAL A 754 -5.97 5.04 49.60
N LEU A 755 -5.33 3.95 49.20
CA LEU A 755 -4.35 3.21 49.99
C LEU A 755 -3.02 3.22 49.27
N LEU A 756 -1.99 3.79 49.91
CA LEU A 756 -0.64 3.85 49.33
C LEU A 756 0.09 2.53 49.52
N GLY A 757 0.65 2.00 48.44
CA GLY A 757 1.37 0.74 48.39
C GLY A 757 2.76 0.85 49.02
N THR A 758 3.16 -0.18 49.76
CA THR A 758 4.53 -0.27 50.28
C THR A 758 5.51 -0.85 49.27
N GLY A 759 5.00 -1.47 48.19
CA GLY A 759 5.77 -2.24 47.21
C GLY A 759 6.11 -3.65 47.70
N THR A 760 5.41 -4.16 48.72
CA THR A 760 5.61 -5.51 49.26
C THR A 760 4.29 -6.30 49.34
N GLY A 761 3.26 -5.87 48.61
CA GLY A 761 1.90 -6.39 48.76
C GLY A 761 1.15 -5.89 49.99
N SER A 762 1.72 -4.92 50.72
CA SER A 762 1.08 -4.26 51.87
C SER A 762 0.72 -2.82 51.54
N PHE A 763 -0.27 -2.30 52.27
CA PHE A 763 -0.81 -0.97 52.05
C PHE A 763 -0.88 -0.17 53.34
N GLY A 764 -0.67 1.14 53.24
CA GLY A 764 -0.88 2.08 54.32
C GLY A 764 -2.36 2.20 54.72
N THR A 765 -2.63 3.00 55.75
CA THR A 765 -4.01 3.29 56.17
C THR A 765 -4.78 4.02 55.08
N ALA A 766 -6.01 3.60 54.82
CA ALA A 766 -6.88 4.24 53.83
C ALA A 766 -7.14 5.72 54.15
N THR A 767 -6.95 6.58 53.15
CA THR A 767 -7.35 7.99 53.18
C THR A 767 -8.66 8.15 52.42
N ASN A 768 -9.69 8.70 53.06
CA ASN A 768 -11.04 8.79 52.47
C ASN A 768 -11.35 10.20 51.95
N PHE A 769 -11.81 10.27 50.70
CA PHE A 769 -12.20 11.52 50.03
C PHE A 769 -13.69 11.50 49.70
N SER A 770 -14.43 12.49 50.18
CA SER A 770 -15.87 12.58 49.91
C SER A 770 -16.15 12.80 48.43
N VAL A 771 -17.15 12.09 47.91
CA VAL A 771 -17.64 12.21 46.54
C VAL A 771 -19.17 12.29 46.54
N GLY A 772 -19.80 12.22 45.37
CA GLY A 772 -21.26 12.12 45.29
C GLY A 772 -21.80 10.84 45.97
N ALA A 773 -23.10 10.82 46.22
CA ALA A 773 -23.81 9.75 46.89
C ALA A 773 -23.84 8.47 46.04
N GLY A 774 -23.52 7.34 46.70
CA GLY A 774 -23.49 6.02 46.10
C GLY A 774 -22.43 5.85 45.00
N PRO A 775 -21.14 6.11 45.27
CA PRO A 775 -20.08 5.88 44.30
C PRO A 775 -20.03 4.38 43.96
N TYR A 776 -20.18 4.05 42.67
CA TYR A 776 -20.39 2.69 42.21
C TYR A 776 -19.22 2.16 41.37
N SER A 777 -18.54 3.06 40.64
CA SER A 777 -17.36 2.75 39.84
C SER A 777 -16.33 3.85 39.99
N VAL A 778 -15.06 3.49 40.07
CA VAL A 778 -13.92 4.42 40.05
C VAL A 778 -12.95 4.01 38.95
N THR A 779 -12.45 5.01 38.21
CA THR A 779 -11.38 4.84 37.22
C THR A 779 -10.31 5.91 37.43
N VAL A 780 -9.15 5.69 36.81
CA VAL A 780 -7.94 6.50 36.94
C VAL A 780 -7.46 6.97 35.57
N GLY A 781 -6.90 8.18 35.51
CA GLY A 781 -6.28 8.75 34.32
C GLY A 781 -5.76 10.16 34.60
N ASP A 782 -4.89 10.69 33.73
CA ASP A 782 -4.50 12.11 33.80
C ASP A 782 -5.52 12.93 32.98
N PHE A 783 -6.52 13.50 33.65
CA PHE A 783 -7.63 14.19 32.97
C PHE A 783 -7.32 15.68 32.72
N ASN A 784 -6.27 16.22 33.33
CA ASN A 784 -5.88 17.62 33.20
C ASN A 784 -4.56 17.83 32.42
N GLY A 785 -3.83 16.76 32.10
CA GLY A 785 -2.58 16.76 31.35
C GLY A 785 -1.35 17.17 32.16
N ASP A 786 -1.39 17.08 33.50
CA ASP A 786 -0.29 17.49 34.38
C ASP A 786 0.73 16.39 34.70
N GLY A 787 0.51 15.19 34.16
CA GLY A 787 1.35 14.01 34.32
C GLY A 787 1.09 13.24 35.62
N LYS A 788 0.06 13.60 36.41
CA LYS A 788 -0.33 12.90 37.64
C LYS A 788 -1.67 12.21 37.46
N LEU A 789 -1.86 11.11 38.19
CA LEU A 789 -3.09 10.35 38.10
C LEU A 789 -4.23 11.01 38.90
N ASP A 790 -5.33 11.28 38.20
CA ASP A 790 -6.61 11.73 38.73
C ASP A 790 -7.58 10.55 38.90
N LEU A 791 -8.66 10.76 39.66
CA LEU A 791 -9.75 9.79 39.81
C LEU A 791 -11.06 10.34 39.24
N ALA A 792 -11.79 9.51 38.50
CA ALA A 792 -13.17 9.78 38.08
C ALA A 792 -14.11 8.72 38.69
N VAL A 793 -15.20 9.18 39.30
CA VAL A 793 -16.08 8.35 40.13
C VAL A 793 -17.53 8.52 39.71
N ALA A 794 -18.19 7.43 39.31
CA ALA A 794 -19.60 7.44 38.97
C ALA A 794 -20.47 7.36 40.22
N ASN A 795 -21.31 8.37 40.46
CA ASN A 795 -22.17 8.46 41.64
C ASN A 795 -23.61 8.08 41.29
N PHE A 796 -23.99 6.86 41.64
CA PHE A 796 -25.27 6.26 41.23
C PHE A 796 -26.49 7.06 41.71
N TYR A 797 -26.48 7.57 42.94
CA TYR A 797 -27.65 8.28 43.47
C TYR A 797 -27.71 9.76 43.08
N ASN A 798 -26.59 10.34 42.62
CA ASN A 798 -26.55 11.73 42.15
C ASN A 798 -26.65 11.87 40.62
N ASN A 799 -26.60 10.77 39.86
CA ASN A 799 -26.61 10.79 38.40
C ASN A 799 -25.48 11.68 37.82
N ASN A 800 -24.30 11.67 38.45
CA ASN A 800 -23.17 12.50 38.04
C ASN A 800 -21.83 11.78 38.24
N VAL A 801 -20.75 12.46 37.85
CA VAL A 801 -19.37 12.01 38.06
C VAL A 801 -18.67 13.00 38.98
N SER A 802 -17.89 12.49 39.94
CA SER A 802 -16.92 13.28 40.70
C SER A 802 -15.54 13.10 40.07
N VAL A 803 -14.81 14.19 39.83
CA VAL A 803 -13.40 14.16 39.41
C VAL A 803 -12.54 14.70 40.55
N LEU A 804 -11.51 13.94 40.93
CA LEU A 804 -10.56 14.28 41.98
C LEU A 804 -9.18 14.41 41.32
N LEU A 805 -8.65 15.63 41.29
CA LEU A 805 -7.35 15.90 40.66
C LEU A 805 -6.18 15.49 41.57
N GLY A 806 -5.26 14.70 41.02
CA GLY A 806 -4.08 14.17 41.69
C GLY A 806 -3.05 15.27 41.95
N THR A 807 -2.46 15.27 43.15
CA THR A 807 -1.37 16.19 43.50
C THR A 807 0.01 15.53 43.44
N GLY A 808 0.06 14.21 43.25
CA GLY A 808 1.27 13.40 43.23
C GLY A 808 1.93 13.24 44.60
N HIS A 809 1.20 13.41 45.70
CA HIS A 809 1.73 13.29 47.07
C HIS A 809 0.78 12.53 48.01
N GLY A 810 -0.13 11.70 47.49
CA GLY A 810 -1.08 10.93 48.30
C GLY A 810 -2.15 11.74 49.05
N ALA A 811 -2.20 13.08 48.87
CA ALA A 811 -3.21 13.96 49.43
C ALA A 811 -3.89 14.76 48.31
N VAL A 812 -5.06 14.30 47.86
CA VAL A 812 -5.87 14.98 46.83
C VAL A 812 -6.56 16.20 47.46
N LEU A 813 -6.31 17.40 46.94
CA LEU A 813 -7.16 18.58 47.20
C LEU A 813 -7.03 19.63 46.10
N ALA A 814 -8.06 19.71 45.25
CA ALA A 814 -8.66 20.98 44.82
C ALA A 814 -10.13 20.70 44.39
N LEU A 815 -11.09 21.17 45.17
CA LEU A 815 -12.46 21.37 44.70
C LEU A 815 -12.53 22.73 43.99
N PRO A 816 -13.08 22.87 42.78
CA PRO A 816 -13.70 24.12 42.39
C PRO A 816 -15.19 24.12 42.79
N PRO A 817 -15.70 25.28 43.25
CA PRO A 817 -17.09 25.45 43.65
C PRO A 817 -18.03 25.37 42.44
N THR A 818 -19.24 24.88 42.69
CA THR A 818 -20.48 25.06 41.92
C THR A 818 -20.42 26.01 40.71
N PHE A 819 -20.62 25.49 39.49
CA PHE A 819 -20.99 26.30 38.33
C PHE A 819 -22.52 26.43 38.23
N PRO A 820 -23.11 27.63 38.40
CA PRO A 820 -24.38 27.96 37.78
C PRO A 820 -24.14 28.37 36.31
N TRP A 821 -25.15 28.13 35.49
CA TRP A 821 -25.18 28.33 34.04
C TRP A 821 -24.76 29.73 33.58
N GLY A 822 -24.03 29.80 32.45
CA GLY A 822 -23.78 31.03 31.70
C GLY A 822 -23.09 30.76 30.36
N LEU A 823 -23.88 30.71 29.29
CA LEU A 823 -23.44 30.76 27.89
C LEU A 823 -22.79 32.11 27.57
N VAL A 824 -21.59 32.12 26.98
CA VAL A 824 -21.10 33.15 26.03
C VAL A 824 -20.12 32.49 25.04
N PRO A 825 -20.19 32.79 23.72
CA PRO A 825 -19.49 32.04 22.67
C PRO A 825 -18.05 32.54 22.44
N PHE A 826 -17.19 31.64 21.95
CA PHE A 826 -15.84 31.98 21.46
C PHE A 826 -15.89 32.43 19.99
N PRO A 827 -15.02 33.38 19.57
CA PRO A 827 -14.57 33.46 18.17
C PRO A 827 -13.61 32.31 17.83
#